data_AF-A0A7S1DLD3-F1
#
_entry.id   AF-A0A7S1DLD3-F1
#
_cell.length_a   1.000
_cell.length_b   1.000
_cell.length_c   1.000
_cell.angle_alpha   90.00
_cell.angle_beta   90.00
_cell.angle_gamma   90.00
#
_symmetry.space_group_name_H-M   'P 1'
#
loop_
_entity.id
_entity.type
_entity.pdbx_description
1 polymer ?
#
loop_
_entity_poly.entity_id
_entity_poly.type
_entity_poly.pdbx_seq_one_letter_code
_entity_poly.pdbx_strand_id
1 'polypeptide(L)'
;MLARRIEAIKDTLFGIFFVMTEGTVWDNNAAMRRKFFVIMAIDYLQVQRILTANRYGWTEATINVVKNTDVVYLCTSLTSQIIPRYSLFIVASALVLGTLADTFYAAHLFKTGSIDKMWPLKVLRLLVAGMVTTAFSSIIKWLLIPTDCLVSTEKPTFSEEIDPGGPACDPFGLPSVLATVPMLLVAISYILFALVTSYLSFECNPLSRQPRASSTGRVEVLFALVKVSGTVLIYFADYITPVAVTAIIFLGSVHVFRAHLSRLPWHDQKINLLRGGVLGCVMHLSASSCVVTILAAAGVWQDGGTQQGVQWALIGLLPVAFMVGVWLVQRRRDAIVDKISRLRGDWEAQRAAHQTIDSGDNHESPGVGVPVSLVPKKTMYTSFFDPTLDSKRAFKSSIEAHTAARVLLNERSESNLPFLRYVLQRGIEEHPDCHDLKILQLTFERFVFNNSLNAAEAEKNLRRRLNALPIDYQYVCYVVDRKATQASAQETIGLGNVTSMHLMEWGAGIERAKKAHLAAIHHIRDFWRQLRKGSRTRMDKSDVSDMLKKLAEFERCSDEAKREYETLLLNYSSSAELLQAYAGFVDNVLNDSRTADKVRAQAMALDDKDEGSDQDADMQLILEQACAQSAGTSTNDNQRVRTFKWLDSFSPTILGSEQSRVISLERKVRAFVFLLVVVSTVGFVLIDLGLLTEEAMFKNIELIDKTGVNRGYGIIASYELRDLFLAARKDDRAKFDYASDYLHTISKKLTAQHIINYEALGSADLADFYNNRICHFVVPIADTWVNRTMNYWEYGNEYSRHFARAGSATFEEMKSLDMRLVNISAEKANIHFVFENTHHNYIPTMEELLSKYEDNVASLGNLASQSVQVIVAINSLLVILMSFFVIRTLPASLKALQSRALGCSFALSLPRNVCLRIFKHYEDIVLQMRIIEDEEMAAQMIQDDNLHDNNMHEGSAPGSPPERRGGSSSPPEMEGGSGRASPGMSG
;
A
#
# COMPACT_ATOMS: atom_id res chain seq x y z
N MET A 1 7.81 7.15 -43.28
CA MET A 1 6.38 7.06 -42.91
C MET A 1 6.17 6.24 -41.64
N LEU A 2 6.72 5.01 -41.53
CA LEU A 2 6.59 4.15 -40.34
C LEU A 2 7.07 4.82 -39.04
N ALA A 3 8.25 5.46 -39.04
CA ALA A 3 8.77 6.18 -37.87
C ALA A 3 7.82 7.26 -37.35
N ARG A 4 7.25 8.09 -38.24
CA ARG A 4 6.24 9.11 -37.85
C ARG A 4 4.97 8.47 -37.28
N ARG A 5 4.55 7.30 -37.76
CA ARG A 5 3.39 6.58 -37.20
C ARG A 5 3.71 6.03 -35.81
N ILE A 6 4.90 5.48 -35.61
CA ILE A 6 5.36 4.99 -34.30
C ILE A 6 5.42 6.14 -33.30
N GLU A 7 5.96 7.29 -33.70
CA GLU A 7 6.05 8.48 -32.85
C GLU A 7 4.67 9.03 -32.48
N ALA A 8 3.74 9.12 -33.45
CA ALA A 8 2.35 9.50 -33.18
C ALA A 8 1.64 8.53 -32.21
N ILE A 9 1.85 7.21 -32.38
CA ILE A 9 1.29 6.20 -31.46
C ILE A 9 1.87 6.38 -30.05
N LYS A 10 3.18 6.61 -29.95
CA LYS A 10 3.87 6.83 -28.69
C LYS A 10 3.36 8.09 -27.98
N ASP A 11 3.20 9.20 -28.70
CA ASP A 11 2.68 10.44 -28.12
C ASP A 11 1.24 10.30 -27.64
N THR A 12 0.41 9.55 -28.37
CA THR A 12 -0.95 9.20 -27.94
C THR A 12 -0.92 8.35 -26.67
N LEU A 13 -0.09 7.29 -26.62
CA LEU A 13 0.05 6.45 -25.44
C LEU A 13 0.54 7.26 -24.24
N PHE A 14 1.56 8.09 -24.41
CA PHE A 14 2.09 8.94 -23.35
C PHE A 14 1.05 9.95 -22.86
N GLY A 15 0.23 10.52 -23.76
CA GLY A 15 -0.89 11.39 -23.39
C GLY A 15 -1.91 10.70 -22.50
N ILE A 16 -2.32 9.47 -22.85
CA ILE A 16 -3.24 8.67 -22.03
C ILE A 16 -2.65 8.40 -20.65
N PHE A 17 -1.41 7.91 -20.58
CA PHE A 17 -0.77 7.59 -19.30
C PHE A 17 -0.54 8.83 -18.45
N PHE A 18 -0.14 9.95 -19.04
CA PHE A 18 -0.04 11.24 -18.36
C PHE A 18 -1.36 11.65 -17.75
N VAL A 19 -2.45 11.61 -18.51
CA VAL A 19 -3.77 11.93 -17.95
C VAL A 19 -4.21 10.89 -16.90
N MET A 20 -3.85 9.62 -17.03
CA MET A 20 -4.12 8.62 -15.99
C MET A 20 -3.37 8.88 -14.68
N THR A 21 -2.14 9.41 -14.74
CA THR A 21 -1.30 9.69 -13.56
C THR A 21 -1.57 11.04 -12.93
N GLU A 22 -1.84 12.07 -13.73
CA GLU A 22 -2.00 13.46 -13.31
C GLU A 22 -3.29 13.74 -12.53
N GLY A 23 -4.24 12.81 -12.59
CA GLY A 23 -5.67 13.03 -12.40
C GLY A 23 -6.19 13.51 -11.06
N THR A 24 -5.37 13.98 -10.13
CA THR A 24 -5.81 14.60 -8.88
C THR A 24 -4.58 15.24 -8.24
N VAL A 25 -4.52 16.57 -8.24
CA VAL A 25 -3.71 17.31 -7.27
C VAL A 25 -4.33 17.00 -5.91
N TRP A 26 -4.05 15.82 -5.38
CA TRP A 26 -4.51 15.47 -4.05
C TRP A 26 -3.69 16.34 -3.12
N ASP A 27 -4.36 17.26 -2.45
CA ASP A 27 -3.83 17.80 -1.21
C ASP A 27 -3.32 16.64 -0.37
N ASN A 28 -2.28 16.92 0.42
CA ASN A 28 -1.54 15.99 1.26
C ASN A 28 -2.39 15.47 2.45
N ASN A 29 -3.65 15.14 2.17
CA ASN A 29 -4.73 14.76 3.04
C ASN A 29 -4.48 13.35 3.58
N ALA A 30 -4.73 13.19 4.87
CA ALA A 30 -4.62 11.90 5.56
C ALA A 30 -5.45 10.79 4.88
N ALA A 31 -6.58 11.14 4.26
CA ALA A 31 -7.42 10.21 3.51
C ALA A 31 -6.66 9.49 2.37
N MET A 32 -5.76 10.19 1.67
CA MET A 32 -4.99 9.58 0.57
C MET A 32 -3.92 8.63 1.06
N ARG A 33 -3.24 8.98 2.15
CA ARG A 33 -2.30 8.06 2.80
C ARG A 33 -3.01 6.79 3.28
N ARG A 34 -4.23 6.93 3.83
CA ARG A 34 -5.08 5.77 4.19
C ARG A 34 -5.45 4.93 2.97
N LYS A 35 -5.91 5.56 1.87
CA LYS A 35 -6.23 4.85 0.62
C LYS A 35 -5.03 4.08 0.08
N PHE A 36 -3.85 4.69 0.06
CA PHE A 36 -2.63 4.02 -0.40
C PHE A 36 -2.22 2.87 0.52
N PHE A 37 -2.33 3.04 1.84
CA PHE A 37 -2.11 1.95 2.80
C PHE A 37 -3.04 0.77 2.53
N VAL A 38 -4.34 1.03 2.31
CA VAL A 38 -5.32 0.00 1.97
C VAL A 38 -4.96 -0.71 0.66
N ILE A 39 -4.59 0.02 -0.38
CA ILE A 39 -4.16 -0.59 -1.66
C ILE A 39 -2.93 -1.48 -1.47
N MET A 40 -1.92 -1.04 -0.71
CA MET A 40 -0.75 -1.87 -0.42
C MET A 40 -1.07 -3.09 0.43
N ALA A 41 -1.98 -2.97 1.40
CA ALA A 41 -2.44 -4.10 2.19
C ALA A 41 -3.16 -5.12 1.30
N ILE A 42 -4.00 -4.67 0.36
CA ILE A 42 -4.65 -5.54 -0.61
C ILE A 42 -3.62 -6.24 -1.51
N ASP A 43 -2.65 -5.49 -2.06
CA ASP A 43 -1.57 -6.07 -2.86
C ASP A 43 -0.78 -7.14 -2.09
N TYR A 44 -0.49 -6.87 -0.81
CA TYR A 44 0.18 -7.82 0.07
C TYR A 44 -0.67 -9.07 0.31
N LEU A 45 -1.95 -8.92 0.65
CA LEU A 45 -2.87 -10.03 0.91
C LEU A 45 -3.05 -10.91 -0.33
N GLN A 46 -3.07 -10.32 -1.54
CA GLN A 46 -3.12 -11.08 -2.79
C GLN A 46 -1.89 -11.97 -2.98
N VAL A 47 -0.70 -11.44 -2.72
CA VAL A 47 0.55 -12.20 -2.79
C VAL A 47 0.60 -13.26 -1.69
N GLN A 48 0.16 -12.91 -0.48
CA GLN A 48 0.09 -13.83 0.65
C GLN A 48 -0.76 -15.05 0.31
N ARG A 49 -1.96 -14.84 -0.26
CA ARG A 49 -2.84 -15.93 -0.70
C ARG A 49 -2.19 -16.84 -1.74
N ILE A 50 -1.44 -16.28 -2.69
CA ILE A 50 -0.73 -17.09 -3.68
C ILE A 50 0.32 -17.95 -2.99
N LEU A 51 1.10 -17.36 -2.07
CA LEU A 51 2.19 -18.03 -1.38
C LEU A 51 1.74 -19.09 -0.38
N THR A 52 0.54 -18.98 0.18
CA THR A 52 0.01 -19.94 1.17
C THR A 52 -0.94 -20.98 0.56
N ALA A 53 -0.81 -21.31 -0.72
CA ALA A 53 -1.66 -22.30 -1.36
C ALA A 53 -1.38 -23.74 -0.85
N ASN A 54 -2.42 -24.59 -0.81
CA ASN A 54 -2.32 -25.99 -0.35
C ASN A 54 -1.26 -26.79 -1.12
N ARG A 55 -1.11 -26.51 -2.42
CA ARG A 55 -0.10 -27.14 -3.31
C ARG A 55 1.34 -26.99 -2.82
N TYR A 56 1.61 -26.01 -1.97
CA TYR A 56 2.92 -25.78 -1.37
C TYR A 56 3.10 -26.48 -0.02
N GLY A 57 2.14 -27.31 0.40
CA GLY A 57 2.16 -28.04 1.66
C GLY A 57 1.60 -27.25 2.84
N TRP A 58 0.88 -26.14 2.62
CA TRP A 58 0.20 -25.41 3.69
C TRP A 58 -1.06 -26.15 4.14
N THR A 59 -1.29 -26.26 5.45
CA THR A 59 -2.46 -26.94 6.01
C THR A 59 -3.74 -26.13 5.77
N GLU A 60 -4.88 -26.83 5.74
CA GLU A 60 -6.19 -26.20 5.51
C GLU A 60 -6.53 -25.15 6.58
N ALA A 61 -6.18 -25.40 7.84
CA ALA A 61 -6.39 -24.43 8.93
C ALA A 61 -5.66 -23.11 8.65
N THR A 62 -4.39 -23.18 8.24
CA THR A 62 -3.60 -22.00 7.88
C THR A 62 -4.20 -21.27 6.68
N ILE A 63 -4.61 -22.04 5.66
CA ILE A 63 -5.25 -21.50 4.45
C ILE A 63 -6.54 -20.77 4.80
N ASN A 64 -7.38 -21.34 5.67
CA ASN A 64 -8.66 -20.76 6.05
C ASN A 64 -8.48 -19.43 6.79
N VAL A 65 -7.48 -19.31 7.66
CA VAL A 65 -7.16 -18.02 8.29
C VAL A 65 -6.70 -17.00 7.26
N VAL A 66 -5.80 -17.38 6.33
CA VAL A 66 -5.37 -16.45 5.28
C VAL A 66 -6.53 -16.02 4.37
N LYS A 67 -7.38 -16.96 3.96
CA LYS A 67 -8.61 -16.70 3.19
C LYS A 67 -9.54 -15.71 3.90
N ASN A 68 -9.74 -15.88 5.21
CA ASN A 68 -10.59 -15.01 6.01
C ASN A 68 -10.00 -13.60 6.22
N THR A 69 -8.69 -13.44 6.08
CA THR A 69 -8.03 -12.12 6.13
C THR A 69 -7.98 -11.39 4.79
N ASP A 70 -8.08 -12.09 3.66
CA ASP A 70 -8.10 -11.48 2.32
C ASP A 70 -9.50 -10.94 2.00
N VAL A 71 -9.68 -9.63 2.17
CA VAL A 71 -10.93 -8.93 1.86
C VAL A 71 -11.38 -9.16 0.41
N VAL A 72 -10.44 -9.24 -0.54
CA VAL A 72 -10.78 -9.49 -1.94
C VAL A 72 -11.30 -10.92 -2.12
N TYR A 73 -10.69 -11.89 -1.44
CA TYR A 73 -11.21 -13.27 -1.43
C TYR A 73 -12.59 -13.33 -0.77
N LEU A 74 -12.80 -12.71 0.39
CA LEU A 74 -14.10 -12.69 1.07
C LEU A 74 -15.18 -12.08 0.17
N CYS A 75 -14.91 -10.92 -0.44
CA CYS A 75 -15.83 -10.31 -1.40
C CYS A 75 -16.08 -11.23 -2.60
N THR A 76 -15.03 -11.88 -3.13
CA THR A 76 -15.15 -12.82 -4.26
C THR A 76 -15.98 -14.04 -3.90
N SER A 77 -15.74 -14.61 -2.71
CA SER A 77 -16.42 -15.80 -2.18
C SER A 77 -17.90 -15.52 -1.92
N LEU A 78 -18.22 -14.38 -1.29
CA LEU A 78 -19.60 -13.92 -1.13
C LEU A 78 -20.28 -13.67 -2.47
N THR A 79 -19.55 -13.12 -3.45
CA THR A 79 -20.08 -12.90 -4.80
C THR A 79 -20.31 -14.22 -5.53
N SER A 80 -19.41 -15.20 -5.40
CA SER A 80 -19.54 -16.50 -6.06
C SER A 80 -20.65 -17.38 -5.49
N GLN A 81 -21.08 -17.14 -4.24
CA GLN A 81 -22.29 -17.77 -3.69
C GLN A 81 -23.56 -17.32 -4.41
N ILE A 82 -23.57 -16.10 -4.96
CA ILE A 82 -24.74 -15.50 -5.62
C ILE A 82 -24.64 -15.64 -7.14
N ILE A 83 -23.43 -15.51 -7.68
CA ILE A 83 -23.13 -15.39 -9.11
C ILE A 83 -22.44 -16.66 -9.60
N PRO A 84 -22.99 -17.37 -10.62
CA PRO A 84 -22.36 -18.54 -11.19
C PRO A 84 -20.93 -18.28 -11.65
N ARG A 85 -20.07 -19.30 -11.60
CA ARG A 85 -18.63 -19.17 -11.97
C ARG A 85 -18.41 -18.53 -13.34
N TYR A 86 -19.15 -19.00 -14.34
CA TYR A 86 -19.06 -18.47 -15.70
C TYR A 86 -19.45 -16.99 -15.78
N SER A 87 -20.31 -16.52 -14.89
CA SER A 87 -20.66 -15.11 -14.80
C SER A 87 -19.51 -14.26 -14.25
N LEU A 88 -18.75 -14.73 -13.25
CA LEU A 88 -17.51 -14.04 -12.81
C LEU A 88 -16.48 -13.95 -13.95
N PHE A 89 -16.35 -15.03 -14.72
CA PHE A 89 -15.53 -15.07 -15.92
C PHE A 89 -16.01 -14.08 -17.01
N ILE A 90 -17.31 -14.02 -17.28
CA ILE A 90 -17.90 -13.07 -18.24
C ILE A 90 -17.67 -11.63 -17.76
N VAL A 91 -17.85 -11.37 -16.46
CA VAL A 91 -17.59 -10.06 -15.85
C VAL A 91 -16.13 -9.67 -15.97
N ALA A 92 -15.19 -10.58 -15.68
CA ALA A 92 -13.76 -10.33 -15.83
C ALA A 92 -13.39 -9.98 -17.29
N SER A 93 -13.91 -10.76 -18.24
CA SER A 93 -13.72 -10.55 -19.67
C SER A 93 -14.29 -9.21 -20.12
N ALA A 94 -15.51 -8.88 -19.71
CA ALA A 94 -16.18 -7.63 -20.05
C ALA A 94 -15.44 -6.42 -19.45
N LEU A 95 -14.94 -6.53 -18.22
CA LEU A 95 -14.14 -5.48 -17.57
C LEU A 95 -12.81 -5.25 -18.29
N VAL A 96 -12.11 -6.33 -18.67
CA VAL A 96 -10.84 -6.23 -19.41
C VAL A 96 -11.05 -5.66 -20.81
N LEU A 97 -11.98 -6.23 -21.58
CA LEU A 97 -12.28 -5.74 -22.93
C LEU A 97 -12.82 -4.31 -22.89
N GLY A 98 -13.67 -3.99 -21.90
CA GLY A 98 -14.16 -2.64 -21.67
C GLY A 98 -13.03 -1.66 -21.36
N THR A 99 -12.07 -2.03 -20.51
CA THR A 99 -10.91 -1.18 -20.19
C THR A 99 -9.97 -1.01 -21.39
N LEU A 100 -9.75 -2.05 -22.18
CA LEU A 100 -8.97 -1.98 -23.41
C LEU A 100 -9.67 -1.10 -24.47
N ALA A 101 -10.98 -1.26 -24.63
CA ALA A 101 -11.80 -0.45 -25.52
C ALA A 101 -11.83 1.02 -25.07
N ASP A 102 -11.97 1.29 -23.77
CA ASP A 102 -11.93 2.63 -23.20
C ASP A 102 -10.54 3.26 -23.34
N THR A 103 -9.46 2.48 -23.18
CA THR A 103 -8.09 2.93 -23.47
C THR A 103 -7.93 3.29 -24.95
N PHE A 104 -8.44 2.45 -25.86
CA PHE A 104 -8.39 2.72 -27.29
C PHE A 104 -9.26 3.94 -27.68
N TYR A 105 -10.41 4.10 -27.04
CA TYR A 105 -11.29 5.24 -27.24
C TYR A 105 -10.64 6.53 -26.73
N ALA A 106 -10.04 6.51 -25.54
CA ALA A 106 -9.22 7.60 -25.03
C ALA A 106 -8.07 7.93 -26.00
N ALA A 107 -7.35 6.91 -26.50
CA ALA A 107 -6.31 7.08 -27.51
C ALA A 107 -6.84 7.77 -28.77
N HIS A 108 -8.02 7.37 -29.24
CA HIS A 108 -8.67 7.98 -30.38
C HIS A 108 -9.01 9.45 -30.12
N LEU A 109 -9.54 9.78 -28.94
CA LEU A 109 -9.84 11.17 -28.55
C LEU A 109 -8.58 12.05 -28.50
N PHE A 110 -7.46 11.54 -27.97
CA PHE A 110 -6.18 12.26 -28.01
C PHE A 110 -5.68 12.47 -29.43
N LYS A 111 -5.91 11.49 -30.32
CA LYS A 111 -5.50 11.58 -31.73
C LYS A 111 -6.34 12.59 -32.51
N THR A 112 -7.64 12.69 -32.24
CA THR A 112 -8.52 13.66 -32.91
C THR A 112 -8.41 15.06 -32.32
N GLY A 113 -7.90 15.21 -31.10
CA GLY A 113 -7.81 16.48 -30.39
C GLY A 113 -9.17 17.02 -29.92
N SER A 114 -10.26 16.27 -30.12
CA SER A 114 -11.63 16.67 -29.78
C SER A 114 -12.12 15.93 -28.54
N ILE A 115 -11.76 16.42 -27.35
CA ILE A 115 -12.25 15.83 -26.10
C ILE A 115 -13.60 16.46 -25.74
N ASP A 116 -14.66 16.09 -26.47
CA ASP A 116 -16.01 16.59 -26.16
C ASP A 116 -16.56 15.99 -24.86
N LYS A 117 -16.06 14.81 -24.46
CA LYS A 117 -16.52 14.07 -23.28
C LYS A 117 -15.36 13.55 -22.46
N MET A 118 -15.34 13.89 -21.18
CA MET A 118 -14.24 13.57 -20.26
C MET A 118 -14.52 12.40 -19.31
N TRP A 119 -15.78 11.96 -19.25
CA TRP A 119 -16.14 10.78 -18.47
C TRP A 119 -15.37 9.50 -18.86
N PRO A 120 -14.96 9.25 -20.13
CA PRO A 120 -14.18 8.06 -20.48
C PRO A 120 -12.84 8.03 -19.73
N LEU A 121 -12.14 9.16 -19.65
CA LEU A 121 -10.88 9.25 -18.91
C LEU A 121 -11.08 9.04 -17.39
N LYS A 122 -12.20 9.51 -16.83
CA LYS A 122 -12.55 9.27 -15.42
C LYS A 122 -12.87 7.80 -15.16
N VAL A 123 -13.61 7.16 -16.06
CA VAL A 123 -13.94 5.72 -16.02
C VAL A 123 -12.67 4.90 -16.18
N LEU A 124 -11.81 5.20 -17.16
CA LEU A 124 -10.52 4.54 -17.36
C LEU A 124 -9.65 4.59 -16.11
N ARG A 125 -9.53 5.76 -15.45
CA ARG A 125 -8.78 5.88 -14.19
C ARG A 125 -9.35 5.00 -13.08
N LEU A 126 -10.67 4.95 -12.94
CA LEU A 126 -11.34 4.12 -11.94
C LEU A 126 -11.14 2.63 -12.23
N LEU A 127 -11.34 2.22 -13.48
CA LEU A 127 -11.18 0.85 -13.95
C LEU A 127 -9.73 0.38 -13.79
N VAL A 128 -8.75 1.20 -14.20
CA VAL A 128 -7.34 0.84 -14.07
C VAL A 128 -6.92 0.77 -12.60
N ALA A 129 -7.33 1.72 -11.76
CA ALA A 129 -7.04 1.66 -10.33
C ALA A 129 -7.65 0.40 -9.71
N GLY A 130 -8.94 0.12 -9.95
CA GLY A 130 -9.60 -1.08 -9.42
C GLY A 130 -9.00 -2.37 -9.96
N MET A 131 -8.86 -2.50 -11.28
CA MET A 131 -8.42 -3.74 -11.91
C MET A 131 -6.92 -3.99 -11.73
N VAL A 132 -6.06 -3.03 -12.07
CA VAL A 132 -4.60 -3.25 -12.10
C VAL A 132 -3.99 -3.26 -10.70
N THR A 133 -4.57 -2.51 -9.75
CA THR A 133 -4.02 -2.47 -8.37
C THR A 133 -4.82 -3.32 -7.40
N THR A 134 -6.16 -3.26 -7.42
CA THR A 134 -6.98 -3.88 -6.36
C THR A 134 -7.44 -5.29 -6.70
N ALA A 135 -7.69 -5.62 -7.97
CA ALA A 135 -8.27 -6.92 -8.37
C ALA A 135 -7.35 -7.73 -9.30
N PHE A 136 -6.06 -7.37 -9.38
CA PHE A 136 -5.13 -7.90 -10.39
C PHE A 136 -5.06 -9.43 -10.42
N SER A 137 -4.69 -10.05 -9.30
CA SER A 137 -4.57 -11.51 -9.22
C SER A 137 -5.91 -12.21 -9.35
N SER A 138 -7.01 -11.60 -8.87
CA SER A 138 -8.34 -12.19 -9.00
C SER A 138 -8.85 -12.19 -10.44
N ILE A 139 -8.63 -11.10 -11.20
CA ILE A 139 -8.98 -11.01 -12.62
C ILE A 139 -8.18 -12.03 -13.43
N ILE A 140 -6.87 -12.15 -13.22
CA ILE A 140 -6.06 -13.18 -13.91
C ILE A 140 -6.61 -14.58 -13.61
N LYS A 141 -6.91 -14.88 -12.33
CA LYS A 141 -7.50 -16.18 -11.96
C LYS A 141 -8.83 -16.42 -12.66
N TRP A 142 -9.72 -15.43 -12.73
CA TRP A 142 -11.01 -15.56 -13.42
C TRP A 142 -10.85 -15.77 -14.93
N LEU A 143 -9.87 -15.11 -15.57
CA LEU A 143 -9.58 -15.30 -16.99
C LEU A 143 -8.94 -16.68 -17.29
N LEU A 144 -8.25 -17.28 -16.32
CA LEU A 144 -7.60 -18.58 -16.44
C LEU A 144 -8.51 -19.77 -16.07
N ILE A 145 -9.77 -19.55 -15.67
CA ILE A 145 -10.73 -20.64 -15.38
C ILE A 145 -10.82 -21.67 -16.52
N PRO A 146 -10.93 -21.29 -17.81
CA PRO A 146 -10.98 -22.27 -18.90
C PRO A 146 -9.70 -23.12 -19.01
N THR A 147 -8.54 -22.54 -18.67
CA THR A 147 -7.25 -23.23 -18.70
C THR A 147 -7.11 -24.25 -17.57
N ASP A 148 -7.70 -23.99 -16.39
CA ASP A 148 -7.70 -24.93 -15.26
C ASP A 148 -8.33 -26.28 -15.66
N CYS A 149 -9.40 -26.25 -16.47
CA CYS A 149 -10.05 -27.45 -16.98
C CYS A 149 -9.18 -28.24 -17.97
N LEU A 150 -8.32 -27.59 -18.75
CA LEU A 150 -7.42 -28.28 -19.70
C LEU A 150 -6.22 -28.91 -18.99
N VAL A 151 -5.73 -28.25 -17.94
CA VAL A 151 -4.50 -28.64 -17.25
C VAL A 151 -4.77 -29.72 -16.20
N SER A 152 -5.89 -29.63 -15.48
CA SER A 152 -6.15 -30.55 -14.37
C SER A 152 -7.10 -31.67 -14.77
N THR A 153 -6.55 -32.76 -15.31
CA THR A 153 -7.34 -33.95 -15.73
C THR A 153 -7.81 -34.82 -14.57
N GLU A 154 -7.20 -34.73 -13.39
CA GLU A 154 -7.48 -35.66 -12.29
C GLU A 154 -8.20 -35.04 -11.07
N LYS A 155 -8.08 -33.72 -10.83
CA LYS A 155 -8.82 -32.99 -9.79
C LYS A 155 -8.92 -31.51 -10.16
N PRO A 156 -10.10 -30.94 -10.46
CA PRO A 156 -10.16 -29.53 -10.84
C PRO A 156 -9.85 -28.64 -9.62
N THR A 157 -8.57 -28.27 -9.48
CA THR A 157 -7.98 -27.79 -8.21
C THR A 157 -8.48 -26.46 -7.70
N PHE A 158 -9.02 -25.60 -8.58
CA PHE A 158 -9.63 -24.35 -8.15
C PHE A 158 -11.15 -24.38 -8.30
N SER A 159 -11.67 -25.25 -9.16
CA SER A 159 -13.10 -25.43 -9.35
C SER A 159 -13.74 -26.02 -8.08
N GLU A 160 -13.21 -27.11 -7.52
CA GLU A 160 -13.79 -27.69 -6.28
C GLU A 160 -13.85 -26.69 -5.12
N GLU A 161 -12.89 -25.76 -5.03
CA GLU A 161 -12.81 -24.77 -3.95
C GLU A 161 -13.85 -23.64 -4.08
N ILE A 162 -14.37 -23.37 -5.27
CA ILE A 162 -15.37 -22.31 -5.51
C ILE A 162 -16.80 -22.86 -5.57
N ASP A 163 -17.00 -24.12 -5.98
CA ASP A 163 -18.35 -24.75 -5.97
C ASP A 163 -18.24 -26.31 -6.03
N PRO A 164 -18.26 -26.99 -4.89
CA PRO A 164 -18.05 -28.44 -4.84
C PRO A 164 -19.17 -29.28 -5.52
N GLY A 165 -20.19 -28.67 -6.15
CA GLY A 165 -21.30 -29.36 -6.82
C GLY A 165 -21.42 -29.14 -8.33
N GLY A 166 -20.51 -28.40 -8.97
CA GLY A 166 -20.56 -28.13 -10.41
C GLY A 166 -20.33 -29.38 -11.29
N PRO A 167 -20.87 -29.44 -12.52
CA PRO A 167 -20.61 -30.55 -13.44
C PRO A 167 -19.10 -30.69 -13.74
N ALA A 168 -18.62 -31.93 -13.85
CA ALA A 168 -17.24 -32.23 -14.18
C ALA A 168 -16.83 -31.52 -15.48
N CYS A 169 -15.73 -30.78 -15.45
CA CYS A 169 -15.27 -30.03 -16.60
C CYS A 169 -14.80 -31.00 -17.68
N ASP A 170 -15.42 -31.00 -18.87
CA ASP A 170 -14.95 -31.76 -20.03
C ASP A 170 -13.93 -30.90 -20.81
N PRO A 171 -12.61 -31.21 -20.74
CA PRO A 171 -11.56 -30.45 -21.41
C PRO A 171 -11.69 -30.48 -22.93
N PHE A 172 -12.35 -31.50 -23.50
CA PHE A 172 -12.49 -31.69 -24.94
C PHE A 172 -13.90 -31.38 -25.46
N GLY A 173 -14.80 -30.94 -24.58
CA GLY A 173 -16.07 -30.36 -24.99
C GLY A 173 -15.82 -29.19 -25.96
N LEU A 174 -16.43 -29.23 -27.14
CA LEU A 174 -16.31 -28.20 -28.19
C LEU A 174 -16.47 -26.74 -27.69
N PRO A 175 -17.34 -26.43 -26.70
CA PRO A 175 -17.45 -25.09 -26.13
C PRO A 175 -16.20 -24.64 -25.36
N SER A 176 -15.49 -25.56 -24.71
CA SER A 176 -14.38 -25.27 -23.79
C SER A 176 -13.10 -24.87 -24.55
N VAL A 177 -12.77 -25.58 -25.63
CA VAL A 177 -11.57 -25.29 -26.45
C VAL A 177 -11.73 -23.98 -27.22
N LEU A 178 -12.91 -23.74 -27.82
CA LEU A 178 -13.21 -22.49 -28.52
C LEU A 178 -13.20 -21.28 -27.58
N ALA A 179 -13.54 -21.47 -26.30
CA ALA A 179 -13.41 -20.42 -25.29
C ALA A 179 -11.96 -20.23 -24.84
N THR A 180 -11.13 -21.27 -24.75
CA THR A 180 -9.83 -21.17 -24.09
C THR A 180 -8.82 -20.29 -24.86
N VAL A 181 -8.73 -20.42 -26.19
CA VAL A 181 -7.73 -19.65 -26.98
C VAL A 181 -7.98 -18.13 -26.94
N PRO A 182 -9.19 -17.63 -27.25
CA PRO A 182 -9.48 -16.19 -27.12
C PRO A 182 -9.24 -15.68 -25.71
N MET A 183 -9.52 -16.49 -24.69
CA MET A 183 -9.37 -16.09 -23.30
C MET A 183 -7.92 -16.01 -22.85
N LEU A 184 -7.05 -16.91 -23.32
CA LEU A 184 -5.62 -16.77 -23.11
C LEU A 184 -5.09 -15.48 -23.77
N LEU A 185 -5.58 -15.12 -24.96
CA LEU A 185 -5.24 -13.86 -25.61
C LEU A 185 -5.72 -12.65 -24.79
N VAL A 186 -6.92 -12.69 -24.21
CA VAL A 186 -7.42 -11.64 -23.31
C VAL A 186 -6.58 -11.55 -22.03
N ALA A 187 -6.21 -12.69 -21.42
CA ALA A 187 -5.36 -12.73 -20.24
C ALA A 187 -3.95 -12.17 -20.52
N ILE A 188 -3.33 -12.56 -21.63
CA ILE A 188 -2.03 -12.03 -22.07
C ILE A 188 -2.13 -10.53 -22.32
N SER A 189 -3.18 -10.08 -23.01
CA SER A 189 -3.40 -8.66 -23.28
C SER A 189 -3.57 -7.85 -21.99
N TYR A 190 -4.29 -8.40 -21.01
CA TYR A 190 -4.46 -7.80 -19.69
C TYR A 190 -3.14 -7.73 -18.91
N ILE A 191 -2.35 -8.81 -18.91
CA ILE A 191 -1.03 -8.84 -18.25
C ILE A 191 -0.11 -7.79 -18.86
N LEU A 192 -0.02 -7.73 -20.20
CA LEU A 192 0.79 -6.72 -20.88
C LEU A 192 0.31 -5.30 -20.56
N PHE A 193 -1.01 -5.07 -20.59
CA PHE A 193 -1.60 -3.78 -20.22
C PHE A 193 -1.26 -3.38 -18.78
N ALA A 194 -1.37 -4.30 -17.82
CA ALA A 194 -1.05 -4.06 -16.42
C ALA A 194 0.45 -3.80 -16.20
N LEU A 195 1.33 -4.52 -16.91
CA LEU A 195 2.78 -4.29 -16.85
C LEU A 195 3.16 -2.92 -17.42
N VAL A 196 2.62 -2.54 -18.59
CA VAL A 196 2.84 -1.22 -19.19
C VAL A 196 2.30 -0.11 -18.28
N THR A 197 1.10 -0.31 -17.71
CA THR A 197 0.53 0.63 -16.75
C THR A 197 1.41 0.75 -15.51
N SER A 198 1.90 -0.35 -14.94
CA SER A 198 2.80 -0.32 -13.78
C SER A 198 4.15 0.34 -14.13
N TYR A 199 4.60 0.23 -15.38
CA TYR A 199 5.84 0.84 -15.86
C TYR A 199 5.75 2.36 -15.97
N LEU A 200 4.60 2.86 -16.42
CA LEU A 200 4.38 4.28 -16.73
C LEU A 200 3.56 5.02 -15.65
N SER A 201 2.92 4.30 -14.71
CA SER A 201 2.10 4.91 -13.66
C SER A 201 2.94 5.33 -12.45
N PHE A 202 3.74 6.38 -12.64
CA PHE A 202 4.48 7.03 -11.56
C PHE A 202 4.45 8.56 -11.69
N GLU A 203 4.51 9.25 -10.56
CA GLU A 203 4.60 10.72 -10.53
C GLU A 203 6.07 11.14 -10.45
N CYS A 204 6.55 11.84 -11.48
CA CYS A 204 7.96 12.22 -11.65
C CYS A 204 8.35 13.49 -10.88
N ASN A 205 7.38 14.26 -10.38
CA ASN A 205 7.65 15.51 -9.66
C ASN A 205 8.35 15.20 -8.33
N PRO A 206 9.62 15.62 -8.15
CA PRO A 206 10.40 15.27 -6.99
C PRO A 206 9.92 15.98 -5.71
N LEU A 207 9.13 17.06 -5.83
CA LEU A 207 8.48 17.75 -4.71
C LEU A 207 7.15 17.12 -4.28
N SER A 208 6.61 16.20 -5.10
CA SER A 208 5.33 15.56 -4.83
C SER A 208 5.40 14.70 -3.57
N ARG A 209 4.43 14.89 -2.67
CA ARG A 209 4.22 14.03 -1.49
C ARG A 209 3.26 12.89 -1.76
N GLN A 210 2.84 12.72 -3.01
CA GLN A 210 1.93 11.65 -3.35
C GLN A 210 2.61 10.30 -3.08
N PRO A 211 1.90 9.32 -2.51
CA PRO A 211 2.48 8.00 -2.27
C PRO A 211 2.97 7.25 -3.51
N ARG A 212 2.56 7.70 -4.70
CA ARG A 212 3.00 7.20 -6.01
C ARG A 212 4.15 7.99 -6.63
N ALA A 213 4.65 9.03 -5.96
CA ALA A 213 5.76 9.83 -6.44
C ALA A 213 7.03 9.00 -6.40
N SER A 214 7.55 8.65 -7.58
CA SER A 214 8.76 7.86 -7.73
C SER A 214 9.54 8.31 -8.95
N SER A 215 10.83 7.99 -8.99
CA SER A 215 11.66 8.33 -10.15
C SER A 215 11.35 7.51 -11.39
N THR A 216 10.94 6.25 -11.20
CA THR A 216 10.73 5.25 -12.25
C THR A 216 9.73 4.20 -11.78
N GLY A 217 8.95 3.63 -12.72
CA GLY A 217 8.05 2.50 -12.46
C GLY A 217 8.72 1.12 -12.43
N ARG A 218 10.06 1.04 -12.52
CA ARG A 218 10.78 -0.24 -12.69
C ARG A 218 10.59 -1.21 -11.52
N VAL A 219 10.59 -0.71 -10.29
CA VAL A 219 10.38 -1.55 -9.10
C VAL A 219 8.94 -2.09 -9.06
N GLU A 220 7.97 -1.28 -9.48
CA GLU A 220 6.56 -1.67 -9.58
C GLU A 220 6.35 -2.76 -10.63
N VAL A 221 7.01 -2.65 -11.79
CA VAL A 221 6.97 -3.70 -12.81
C VAL A 221 7.60 -4.99 -12.33
N LEU A 222 8.75 -4.92 -11.65
CA LEU A 222 9.35 -6.13 -11.06
C LEU A 222 8.41 -6.79 -10.05
N PHE A 223 7.74 -6.00 -9.21
CA PHE A 223 6.75 -6.52 -8.27
C PHE A 223 5.52 -7.11 -9.00
N ALA A 224 5.02 -6.43 -10.04
CA ALA A 224 3.93 -6.93 -10.88
C ALA A 224 4.31 -8.24 -11.59
N LEU A 225 5.56 -8.37 -12.07
CA LEU A 225 6.07 -9.61 -12.66
C LEU A 225 6.08 -10.75 -11.63
N VAL A 226 6.53 -10.51 -10.39
CA VAL A 226 6.47 -11.52 -9.33
C VAL A 226 5.01 -11.93 -9.05
N LYS A 227 4.06 -10.97 -9.03
CA LYS A 227 2.63 -11.26 -8.91
C LYS A 227 2.10 -12.11 -10.05
N VAL A 228 2.44 -11.76 -11.30
CA VAL A 228 2.05 -12.52 -12.51
C VAL A 228 2.63 -13.92 -12.45
N SER A 229 3.94 -14.05 -12.22
CA SER A 229 4.62 -15.33 -12.12
C SER A 229 4.01 -16.20 -11.03
N GLY A 230 3.77 -15.68 -9.83
CA GLY A 230 3.10 -16.44 -8.78
C GLY A 230 1.67 -16.85 -9.15
N THR A 231 0.90 -15.96 -9.77
CA THR A 231 -0.49 -16.24 -10.16
C THR A 231 -0.60 -17.22 -11.32
N VAL A 232 0.34 -17.21 -12.26
CA VAL A 232 0.33 -18.08 -13.45
C VAL A 232 1.00 -19.43 -13.15
N LEU A 233 2.19 -19.43 -12.52
CA LEU A 233 2.95 -20.66 -12.26
C LEU A 233 2.26 -21.61 -11.29
N ILE A 234 1.35 -21.12 -10.43
CA ILE A 234 0.56 -21.99 -9.56
C ILE A 234 -0.33 -22.98 -10.34
N TYR A 235 -0.82 -22.58 -11.52
CA TYR A 235 -1.60 -23.46 -12.41
C TYR A 235 -0.71 -24.52 -13.07
N PHE A 236 0.57 -24.23 -13.24
CA PHE A 236 1.54 -25.16 -13.80
C PHE A 236 2.31 -25.93 -12.72
N ALA A 237 1.93 -25.82 -11.43
CA ALA A 237 2.66 -26.41 -10.32
C ALA A 237 2.63 -27.95 -10.30
N ASP A 238 1.68 -28.59 -10.99
CA ASP A 238 1.71 -30.06 -11.17
C ASP A 238 2.76 -30.49 -12.20
N TYR A 239 3.05 -29.63 -13.18
CA TYR A 239 4.06 -29.90 -14.21
C TYR A 239 5.45 -29.39 -13.81
N ILE A 240 5.50 -28.28 -13.07
CA ILE A 240 6.70 -27.66 -12.53
C ILE A 240 6.71 -27.97 -11.05
N THR A 241 7.60 -28.84 -10.58
CA THR A 241 7.67 -29.24 -9.15
C THR A 241 7.38 -28.04 -8.22
N PRO A 242 6.47 -28.17 -7.22
CA PRO A 242 6.07 -27.04 -6.38
C PRO A 242 7.26 -26.31 -5.72
N VAL A 243 8.34 -27.03 -5.44
CA VAL A 243 9.62 -26.48 -4.94
C VAL A 243 10.23 -25.48 -5.93
N ALA A 244 10.26 -25.79 -7.23
CA ALA A 244 10.80 -24.89 -8.24
C ALA A 244 9.95 -23.62 -8.37
N VAL A 245 8.62 -23.74 -8.31
CA VAL A 245 7.72 -22.58 -8.36
C VAL A 245 7.95 -21.66 -7.16
N THR A 246 7.98 -22.19 -5.93
CA THR A 246 8.22 -21.39 -4.72
C THR A 246 9.62 -20.78 -4.70
N ALA A 247 10.64 -21.48 -5.20
CA ALA A 247 12.00 -20.96 -5.34
C ALA A 247 12.07 -19.78 -6.33
N ILE A 248 11.40 -19.87 -7.49
CA ILE A 248 11.33 -18.76 -8.45
C ILE A 248 10.68 -17.53 -7.82
N ILE A 249 9.57 -17.70 -7.10
CA ILE A 249 8.87 -16.59 -6.43
C ILE A 249 9.73 -15.99 -5.32
N PHE A 250 10.44 -16.82 -4.54
CA PHE A 250 11.37 -16.36 -3.50
C PHE A 250 12.52 -15.54 -4.09
N LEU A 251 13.21 -16.05 -5.13
CA LEU A 251 14.28 -15.33 -5.80
C LEU A 251 13.79 -14.02 -6.44
N GLY A 252 12.60 -14.05 -7.05
CA GLY A 252 11.93 -12.85 -7.56
C GLY A 252 11.66 -11.83 -6.45
N SER A 253 11.16 -12.27 -5.31
CA SER A 253 10.87 -11.41 -4.15
C SER A 253 12.14 -10.80 -3.55
N VAL A 254 13.23 -11.57 -3.43
CA VAL A 254 14.55 -11.08 -3.04
C VAL A 254 15.06 -10.03 -4.03
N HIS A 255 14.90 -10.28 -5.33
CA HIS A 255 15.30 -9.33 -6.37
C HIS A 255 14.52 -8.01 -6.28
N VAL A 256 13.20 -8.07 -6.09
CA VAL A 256 12.34 -6.89 -5.88
C VAL A 256 12.76 -6.13 -4.62
N PHE A 257 12.98 -6.83 -3.50
CA PHE A 257 13.40 -6.20 -2.25
C PHE A 257 14.77 -5.53 -2.36
N ARG A 258 15.74 -6.19 -3.02
CA ARG A 258 17.04 -5.59 -3.35
C ARG A 258 16.92 -4.39 -4.27
N ALA A 259 16.09 -4.46 -5.30
CA ALA A 259 15.83 -3.35 -6.22
C ALA A 259 15.21 -2.15 -5.48
N HIS A 260 14.31 -2.41 -4.53
CA HIS A 260 13.72 -1.39 -3.64
C HIS A 260 14.78 -0.75 -2.74
N LEU A 261 15.57 -1.55 -2.02
CA LEU A 261 16.63 -1.05 -1.13
C LEU A 261 17.71 -0.24 -1.87
N SER A 262 18.08 -0.67 -3.07
CA SER A 262 19.10 0.00 -3.86
C SER A 262 18.62 1.33 -4.42
N ARG A 263 17.36 1.43 -4.87
CA ARG A 263 16.84 2.61 -5.57
C ARG A 263 16.07 3.59 -4.71
N LEU A 264 15.54 3.16 -3.54
CA LEU A 264 14.60 3.92 -2.69
C LEU A 264 13.64 4.76 -3.54
N PRO A 265 12.80 4.10 -4.36
CA PRO A 265 12.19 4.70 -5.54
C PRO A 265 11.27 5.88 -5.22
N TRP A 266 10.70 5.96 -4.01
CA TRP A 266 9.77 7.02 -3.62
C TRP A 266 10.47 8.22 -2.98
N HIS A 267 9.90 9.42 -3.18
CA HIS A 267 10.42 10.65 -2.57
C HIS A 267 10.10 10.75 -1.07
N ASP A 268 9.00 10.17 -0.60
CA ASP A 268 8.61 10.15 0.82
C ASP A 268 9.24 8.96 1.56
N GLN A 269 10.00 9.26 2.61
CA GLN A 269 10.65 8.26 3.46
C GLN A 269 9.66 7.32 4.14
N LYS A 270 8.52 7.81 4.64
CA LYS A 270 7.56 6.98 5.38
C LYS A 270 6.99 5.89 4.49
N ILE A 271 6.76 6.21 3.22
CA ILE A 271 6.31 5.24 2.21
C ILE A 271 7.42 4.25 1.87
N ASN A 272 8.68 4.69 1.75
CA ASN A 272 9.81 3.77 1.56
C ASN A 272 9.97 2.77 2.72
N LEU A 273 9.80 3.23 3.97
CA LEU A 273 9.87 2.37 5.16
C LEU A 273 8.71 1.37 5.18
N LEU A 274 7.48 1.84 5.00
CA LEU A 274 6.29 1.00 4.96
C LEU A 274 6.37 -0.07 3.86
N ARG A 275 6.77 0.32 2.64
CA ARG A 275 6.99 -0.64 1.54
C ARG A 275 8.16 -1.57 1.80
N GLY A 276 9.24 -1.09 2.43
CA GLY A 276 10.34 -1.94 2.87
C GLY A 276 9.88 -3.05 3.80
N GLY A 277 9.03 -2.70 4.78
CA GLY A 277 8.43 -3.68 5.68
C GLY A 277 7.53 -4.69 4.94
N VAL A 278 6.62 -4.21 4.08
CA VAL A 278 5.71 -5.08 3.30
C VAL A 278 6.50 -6.02 2.39
N LEU A 279 7.50 -5.51 1.65
CA LEU A 279 8.36 -6.35 0.80
C LEU A 279 9.21 -7.32 1.63
N GLY A 280 9.61 -6.94 2.84
CA GLY A 280 10.23 -7.85 3.82
C GLY A 280 9.30 -9.00 4.20
N CYS A 281 8.03 -8.73 4.47
CA CYS A 281 7.01 -9.77 4.71
C CYS A 281 6.84 -10.68 3.48
N VAL A 282 6.75 -10.14 2.27
CA VAL A 282 6.62 -10.94 1.03
C VAL A 282 7.85 -11.83 0.82
N MET A 283 9.06 -11.31 1.05
CA MET A 283 10.30 -12.08 0.98
C MET A 283 10.34 -13.20 2.02
N HIS A 284 9.94 -12.92 3.27
CA HIS A 284 9.86 -13.93 4.33
C HIS A 284 8.80 -15.00 4.04
N LEU A 285 7.62 -14.58 3.59
CA LEU A 285 6.54 -15.51 3.28
C LEU A 285 6.90 -16.41 2.10
N SER A 286 7.54 -15.88 1.06
CA SER A 286 8.01 -16.70 -0.07
C SER A 286 9.12 -17.66 0.34
N ALA A 287 10.02 -17.26 1.25
CA ALA A 287 10.99 -18.16 1.86
C ALA A 287 10.30 -19.26 2.68
N SER A 288 9.30 -18.89 3.49
CA SER A 288 8.51 -19.81 4.32
C SER A 288 7.77 -20.83 3.46
N SER A 289 7.13 -20.40 2.38
CA SER A 289 6.49 -21.32 1.42
C SER A 289 7.50 -22.28 0.81
N CYS A 290 8.68 -21.81 0.42
CA CYS A 290 9.74 -22.68 -0.09
C CYS A 290 10.17 -23.74 0.94
N VAL A 291 10.35 -23.35 2.21
CA VAL A 291 10.66 -24.28 3.31
C VAL A 291 9.54 -25.30 3.52
N VAL A 292 8.28 -24.86 3.63
CA VAL A 292 7.12 -25.75 3.81
C VAL A 292 7.00 -26.74 2.64
N THR A 293 7.23 -26.28 1.41
CA THR A 293 7.18 -27.13 0.21
C THR A 293 8.32 -28.14 0.16
N ILE A 294 9.54 -27.75 0.56
CA ILE A 294 10.68 -28.67 0.63
C ILE A 294 10.42 -29.75 1.68
N LEU A 295 9.94 -29.38 2.87
CA LEU A 295 9.62 -30.33 3.94
C LEU A 295 8.47 -31.27 3.54
N ALA A 296 7.48 -30.76 2.82
CA ALA A 296 6.40 -31.57 2.27
C ALA A 296 6.90 -32.55 1.20
N ALA A 297 7.74 -32.08 0.27
CA ALA A 297 8.35 -32.93 -0.76
C ALA A 297 9.29 -33.99 -0.17
N ALA A 298 9.92 -33.69 0.97
CA ALA A 298 10.79 -34.62 1.70
C ALA A 298 10.02 -35.64 2.56
N GLY A 299 8.69 -35.55 2.65
CA GLY A 299 7.88 -36.47 3.46
C GLY A 299 8.08 -36.33 4.97
N VAL A 300 8.56 -35.17 5.44
CA VAL A 300 8.84 -34.90 6.87
C VAL A 300 7.53 -34.80 7.68
N TRP A 301 6.43 -34.41 7.03
CA TRP A 301 5.12 -34.29 7.66
C TRP A 301 4.44 -35.65 7.81
N GLN A 302 4.80 -36.39 8.86
CA GLN A 302 4.05 -37.60 9.27
C GLN A 302 2.83 -37.24 10.12
N ASP A 303 2.95 -36.20 10.97
CA ASP A 303 1.88 -35.74 11.86
C ASP A 303 1.38 -34.35 11.46
N GLY A 304 0.08 -34.23 11.16
CA GLY A 304 -0.55 -32.95 10.77
C GLY A 304 -0.39 -31.84 11.81
N GLY A 305 -0.29 -32.19 13.11
CA GLY A 305 -0.07 -31.23 14.19
C GLY A 305 1.30 -30.54 14.12
N THR A 306 2.38 -31.31 13.86
CA THR A 306 3.74 -30.75 13.74
C THR A 306 3.86 -29.83 12.53
N GLN A 307 3.25 -30.22 11.40
CA GLN A 307 3.18 -29.41 10.19
C GLN A 307 2.47 -28.07 10.44
N GLN A 308 1.33 -28.11 11.12
CA GLN A 308 0.58 -26.91 11.44
C GLN A 308 1.35 -25.99 12.42
N GLY A 309 1.98 -26.56 13.46
CA GLY A 309 2.80 -25.80 14.41
C GLY A 309 3.95 -25.04 13.74
N VAL A 310 4.69 -25.70 12.85
CA VAL A 310 5.78 -25.05 12.09
C VAL A 310 5.24 -23.94 11.18
N GLN A 311 4.11 -24.17 10.51
CA GLN A 311 3.49 -23.16 9.65
C GLN A 311 3.06 -21.91 10.44
N TRP A 312 2.46 -22.09 11.61
CA TRP A 312 2.09 -20.98 12.49
C TRP A 312 3.30 -20.23 13.02
N ALA A 313 4.38 -20.93 13.37
CA ALA A 313 5.64 -20.29 13.76
C ALA A 313 6.19 -19.43 12.62
N LEU A 314 6.17 -19.93 11.37
CA LEU A 314 6.61 -19.17 10.19
C LEU A 314 5.74 -17.94 9.93
N ILE A 315 4.41 -18.04 10.08
CA ILE A 315 3.50 -16.90 9.96
C ILE A 315 3.68 -15.91 11.11
N GLY A 316 3.89 -16.40 12.33
CA GLY A 316 4.13 -15.60 13.54
C GLY A 316 5.39 -14.73 13.45
N LEU A 317 6.33 -15.06 12.56
CA LEU A 317 7.53 -14.26 12.27
C LEU A 317 7.31 -13.10 11.29
N LEU A 318 6.12 -12.94 10.70
CA LEU A 318 5.81 -11.83 9.77
C LEU A 318 6.04 -10.43 10.36
N PRO A 319 5.67 -10.13 11.62
CA PRO A 319 5.97 -8.83 12.24
C PRO A 319 7.48 -8.59 12.37
N VAL A 320 8.26 -9.63 12.66
CA VAL A 320 9.73 -9.54 12.71
C VAL A 320 10.28 -9.26 11.32
N ALA A 321 9.81 -9.96 10.30
CA ALA A 321 10.19 -9.72 8.91
C ALA A 321 9.85 -8.29 8.44
N PHE A 322 8.69 -7.76 8.85
CA PHE A 322 8.32 -6.37 8.61
C PHE A 322 9.33 -5.40 9.22
N MET A 323 9.66 -5.61 10.50
CA MET A 323 10.60 -4.76 11.23
C MET A 323 12.02 -4.83 10.66
N VAL A 324 12.47 -6.03 10.24
CA VAL A 324 13.75 -6.21 9.53
C VAL A 324 13.74 -5.45 8.20
N GLY A 325 12.64 -5.52 7.43
CA GLY A 325 12.47 -4.77 6.20
C GLY A 325 12.57 -3.25 6.40
N VAL A 326 11.89 -2.72 7.42
CA VAL A 326 11.96 -1.31 7.82
C VAL A 326 13.37 -0.93 8.26
N TRP A 327 14.00 -1.75 9.10
CA TRP A 327 15.35 -1.52 9.61
C TRP A 327 16.39 -1.50 8.49
N LEU A 328 16.30 -2.39 7.50
CA LEU A 328 17.21 -2.40 6.36
C LEU A 328 17.06 -1.15 5.49
N VAL A 329 15.84 -0.68 5.24
CA VAL A 329 15.60 0.60 4.55
C VAL A 329 16.18 1.77 5.35
N GLN A 330 15.95 1.79 6.66
CA GLN A 330 16.46 2.84 7.54
C GLN A 330 17.99 2.84 7.58
N ARG A 331 18.62 1.70 7.81
CA ARG A 331 20.08 1.54 7.79
C ARG A 331 20.68 1.97 6.45
N ARG A 332 20.03 1.62 5.34
CA ARG A 332 20.46 2.06 4.00
C ARG A 332 20.38 3.56 3.85
N ARG A 333 19.32 4.20 4.34
CA ARG A 333 19.17 5.65 4.35
C ARG A 333 20.24 6.31 5.22
N ASP A 334 20.44 5.85 6.45
CA ASP A 334 21.39 6.43 7.39
C ASP A 334 22.82 6.36 6.81
N ALA A 335 23.19 5.23 6.19
CA ALA A 335 24.45 5.10 5.49
C ALA A 335 24.62 6.09 4.31
N ILE A 336 23.54 6.53 3.68
CA ILE A 336 23.56 7.56 2.63
C ILE A 336 23.64 8.96 3.26
N VAL A 337 22.90 9.22 4.33
CA VAL A 337 22.97 10.50 5.10
C VAL A 337 24.37 10.73 5.64
N ASP A 338 25.01 9.71 6.21
CA ASP A 338 26.39 9.79 6.70
C ASP A 338 27.35 10.18 5.57
N LYS A 339 27.18 9.59 4.38
CA LYS A 339 28.00 9.96 3.21
C LYS A 339 27.73 11.38 2.74
N ILE A 340 26.47 11.79 2.69
CA ILE A 340 26.06 13.16 2.36
C ILE A 340 26.71 14.15 3.32
N SER A 341 26.76 13.85 4.63
CA SER A 341 27.39 14.72 5.63
C SER A 341 28.89 14.91 5.39
N ARG A 342 29.60 13.84 5.00
CA ARG A 342 31.02 13.91 4.64
C ARG A 342 31.23 14.76 3.38
N LEU A 343 30.43 14.52 2.35
CA LEU A 343 30.46 15.31 1.11
C LEU A 343 30.12 16.77 1.34
N ARG A 344 29.26 17.08 2.32
CA ARG A 344 28.95 18.45 2.71
C ARG A 344 30.16 19.15 3.31
N GLY A 345 30.90 18.46 4.20
CA GLY A 345 32.14 19.00 4.76
C GLY A 345 33.18 19.31 3.68
N ASP A 346 33.35 18.40 2.71
CA ASP A 346 34.25 18.62 1.57
C ASP A 346 33.82 19.80 0.69
N TRP A 347 32.52 19.93 0.45
CA TRP A 347 31.95 21.05 -0.32
C TRP A 347 32.10 22.40 0.40
N GLU A 348 31.82 22.44 1.70
CA GLU A 348 31.98 23.64 2.52
C GLU A 348 33.46 24.07 2.60
N ALA A 349 34.39 23.12 2.72
CA ALA A 349 35.82 23.39 2.66
C ALA A 349 36.27 23.95 1.29
N GLN A 350 35.76 23.38 0.19
CA GLN A 350 36.02 23.89 -1.17
C GLN A 350 35.47 25.31 -1.36
N ARG A 351 34.26 25.57 -0.86
CA ARG A 351 33.61 26.87 -0.94
C ARG A 351 34.34 27.93 -0.12
N ALA A 352 34.77 27.59 1.09
CA ALA A 352 35.57 28.48 1.94
C ALA A 352 36.91 28.83 1.27
N ALA A 353 37.58 27.85 0.67
CA ALA A 353 38.84 28.07 -0.05
C ALA A 353 38.67 29.01 -1.27
N HIS A 354 37.54 28.94 -1.99
CA HIS A 354 37.26 29.86 -3.10
C HIS A 354 36.96 31.28 -2.59
N GLN A 355 36.20 31.41 -1.49
CA GLN A 355 35.91 32.71 -0.90
C GLN A 355 37.16 33.43 -0.39
N THR A 356 38.15 32.71 0.16
CA THR A 356 39.42 33.31 0.59
C THR A 356 40.28 33.81 -0.58
N ILE A 357 40.12 33.23 -1.78
CA ILE A 357 40.84 33.70 -2.98
C ILE A 357 40.19 34.97 -3.51
N ASP A 358 38.86 34.99 -3.64
CA ASP A 358 38.13 36.15 -4.17
C ASP A 358 38.19 37.37 -3.24
N SER A 359 38.34 37.18 -1.93
CA SER A 359 38.48 38.28 -0.97
C SER A 359 39.93 38.78 -0.81
N GLY A 360 40.92 38.06 -1.35
CA GLY A 360 42.34 38.44 -1.31
C GLY A 360 42.79 39.41 -2.40
N ASP A 361 42.01 39.59 -3.47
CA ASP A 361 42.40 40.36 -4.66
C ASP A 361 42.08 41.87 -4.60
N ASN A 362 41.55 42.37 -3.48
CA ASN A 362 41.26 43.81 -3.30
C ASN A 362 42.33 44.58 -2.50
N HIS A 363 43.46 43.96 -2.15
CA HIS A 363 44.61 44.69 -1.63
C HIS A 363 45.67 44.85 -2.72
N GLU A 364 45.69 46.03 -3.35
CA GLU A 364 46.79 46.51 -4.19
C GLU A 364 48.12 46.45 -3.41
N SER A 365 48.83 45.33 -3.51
CA SER A 365 50.24 45.24 -3.16
C SER A 365 51.04 45.25 -4.46
N PRO A 366 51.79 46.33 -4.75
CA PRO A 366 52.58 46.43 -5.96
C PRO A 366 53.84 45.57 -5.81
N GLY A 367 54.00 44.60 -6.70
CA GLY A 367 55.28 43.96 -6.97
C GLY A 367 55.57 42.71 -6.15
N VAL A 368 55.28 41.56 -6.75
CA VAL A 368 56.25 40.51 -7.13
C VAL A 368 55.40 39.36 -7.63
N GLY A 369 55.38 39.18 -8.95
CA GLY A 369 54.64 38.13 -9.63
C GLY A 369 55.19 36.76 -9.28
N VAL A 370 54.62 36.13 -8.26
CA VAL A 370 54.61 34.68 -8.16
C VAL A 370 53.40 34.23 -8.97
N PRO A 371 53.56 33.52 -10.10
CA PRO A 371 52.42 32.99 -10.83
C PRO A 371 51.72 32.00 -9.90
N VAL A 372 50.59 32.43 -9.33
CA VAL A 372 49.62 31.51 -8.75
C VAL A 372 49.19 30.63 -9.90
N SER A 373 49.77 29.44 -9.94
CA SER A 373 49.36 28.34 -10.80
C SER A 373 47.88 28.08 -10.48
N LEU A 374 46.99 28.76 -11.20
CA LEU A 374 45.64 28.31 -11.48
C LEU A 374 45.81 26.85 -11.88
N VAL A 375 45.48 25.93 -10.97
CA VAL A 375 45.49 24.50 -11.27
C VAL A 375 44.66 24.40 -12.54
N PRO A 376 45.29 24.09 -13.70
CA PRO A 376 44.59 24.14 -14.96
C PRO A 376 43.41 23.21 -14.80
N LYS A 377 42.21 23.66 -15.19
CA LYS A 377 41.03 22.78 -15.32
C LYS A 377 41.53 21.58 -16.10
N LYS A 378 41.85 20.48 -15.39
CA LYS A 378 42.40 19.28 -15.99
C LYS A 378 41.37 18.91 -17.04
N THR A 379 41.77 18.97 -18.31
CA THR A 379 40.88 18.64 -19.42
C THR A 379 40.31 17.27 -19.11
N MET A 380 39.01 17.05 -19.36
CA MET A 380 38.28 15.81 -19.06
C MET A 380 39.08 14.55 -19.44
N TYR A 381 39.88 14.65 -20.51
CA TYR A 381 40.84 13.65 -20.99
C TYR A 381 41.96 13.25 -20.00
N THR A 382 42.56 14.19 -19.27
CA THR A 382 43.64 13.89 -18.31
C THR A 382 43.12 13.23 -17.02
N SER A 383 41.85 13.44 -16.67
CA SER A 383 41.20 12.75 -15.54
C SER A 383 40.84 11.30 -15.85
N PHE A 384 40.66 10.96 -17.13
CA PHE A 384 40.22 9.63 -17.56
C PHE A 384 41.28 8.55 -17.35
N PHE A 385 42.57 8.94 -17.24
CA PHE A 385 43.70 8.03 -17.09
C PHE A 385 44.33 8.05 -15.69
N ASP A 386 43.73 8.73 -14.71
CA ASP A 386 44.25 8.73 -13.34
C ASP A 386 43.67 7.52 -12.58
N PRO A 387 44.42 6.43 -12.34
CA PRO A 387 43.90 5.27 -11.61
C PRO A 387 43.55 5.62 -10.14
N THR A 388 44.01 6.77 -9.64
CA THR A 388 43.61 7.26 -8.30
C THR A 388 42.21 7.85 -8.30
N LEU A 389 41.60 8.13 -9.46
CA LEU A 389 40.27 8.73 -9.55
C LEU A 389 39.19 7.81 -8.98
N ASP A 390 39.31 6.49 -9.14
CA ASP A 390 38.36 5.52 -8.59
C ASP A 390 38.35 5.51 -7.05
N SER A 391 39.50 5.78 -6.42
CA SER A 391 39.58 5.96 -4.97
C SER A 391 39.00 7.29 -4.49
N LYS A 392 38.86 8.28 -5.39
CA LYS A 392 38.38 9.64 -5.12
C LYS A 392 36.93 9.88 -5.55
N ARG A 393 36.23 8.89 -6.12
CA ARG A 393 34.80 9.04 -6.47
C ARG A 393 33.99 9.22 -5.21
N ALA A 394 33.20 10.30 -5.17
CA ALA A 394 32.24 10.56 -4.10
C ALA A 394 31.17 9.45 -4.05
N PHE A 395 30.77 8.94 -5.21
CA PHE A 395 29.72 7.94 -5.34
C PHE A 395 30.23 6.66 -6.01
N LYS A 396 30.01 5.51 -5.34
CA LYS A 396 30.40 4.19 -5.87
C LYS A 396 29.58 3.80 -7.09
N SER A 397 28.36 4.31 -7.19
CA SER A 397 27.46 4.06 -8.31
C SER A 397 26.57 5.26 -8.57
N SER A 398 26.07 5.37 -9.80
CA SER A 398 25.10 6.39 -10.17
C SER A 398 23.80 6.31 -9.36
N ILE A 399 23.38 5.10 -8.97
CA ILE A 399 22.21 4.87 -8.11
C ILE A 399 22.44 5.51 -6.72
N GLU A 400 23.66 5.49 -6.21
CA GLU A 400 24.00 6.12 -4.94
C GLU A 400 23.91 7.64 -5.02
N ALA A 401 24.47 8.27 -6.06
CA ALA A 401 24.33 9.70 -6.31
C ALA A 401 22.85 10.13 -6.46
N HIS A 402 22.07 9.33 -7.20
CA HIS A 402 20.63 9.54 -7.37
C HIS A 402 19.92 9.50 -6.02
N THR A 403 20.18 8.46 -5.23
CA THR A 403 19.52 8.30 -3.92
C THR A 403 19.94 9.42 -2.96
N ALA A 404 21.20 9.84 -3.00
CA ALA A 404 21.70 10.94 -2.18
C ALA A 404 20.98 12.27 -2.50
N ALA A 405 20.82 12.61 -3.78
CA ALA A 405 20.08 13.79 -4.21
C ALA A 405 18.60 13.76 -3.72
N ARG A 406 17.96 12.59 -3.72
CA ARG A 406 16.58 12.46 -3.21
C ARG A 406 16.49 12.59 -1.69
N VAL A 407 17.44 12.01 -0.95
CA VAL A 407 17.48 12.13 0.51
C VAL A 407 17.61 13.59 0.92
N LEU A 408 18.50 14.35 0.24
CA LEU A 408 18.65 15.79 0.44
C LEU A 408 17.36 16.57 0.14
N LEU A 409 16.63 16.20 -0.92
CA LEU A 409 15.38 16.87 -1.26
C LEU A 409 14.28 16.63 -0.20
N ASN A 410 14.24 15.44 0.39
CA ASN A 410 13.24 15.12 1.42
C ASN A 410 13.39 15.98 2.69
N GLU A 411 14.59 16.52 2.96
CA GLU A 411 14.82 17.46 4.08
C GLU A 411 14.20 18.85 3.85
N ARG A 412 13.95 19.24 2.59
CA ARG A 412 13.30 20.51 2.19
C ARG A 412 13.92 21.79 2.77
N SER A 413 15.17 21.75 3.21
CA SER A 413 15.86 22.97 3.62
C SER A 413 16.30 23.74 2.38
N GLU A 414 15.91 25.01 2.26
CA GLU A 414 16.40 25.89 1.19
C GLU A 414 17.93 26.01 1.21
N SER A 415 18.53 25.93 2.41
CA SER A 415 19.99 25.91 2.58
C SER A 415 20.67 24.72 1.89
N ASN A 416 19.94 23.64 1.63
CA ASN A 416 20.46 22.43 0.98
C ASN A 416 20.41 22.55 -0.55
N LEU A 417 19.71 23.52 -1.14
CA LEU A 417 19.55 23.64 -2.59
C LEU A 417 20.88 23.82 -3.34
N PRO A 418 21.82 24.69 -2.90
CA PRO A 418 23.13 24.81 -3.55
C PRO A 418 23.94 23.52 -3.46
N PHE A 419 23.92 22.87 -2.30
CA PHE A 419 24.63 21.62 -2.07
C PHE A 419 24.03 20.45 -2.87
N LEU A 420 22.70 20.41 -3.01
CA LEU A 420 22.00 19.46 -3.84
C LEU A 420 22.38 19.62 -5.33
N ARG A 421 22.48 20.85 -5.83
CA ARG A 421 22.99 21.10 -7.19
C ARG A 421 24.43 20.60 -7.35
N TYR A 422 25.28 20.83 -6.36
CA TYR A 422 26.64 20.29 -6.32
C TYR A 422 26.65 18.76 -6.38
N VAL A 423 25.83 18.09 -5.55
CA VAL A 423 25.71 16.62 -5.54
C VAL A 423 25.24 16.06 -6.88
N LEU A 424 24.24 16.69 -7.51
CA LEU A 424 23.75 16.30 -8.83
C LEU A 424 24.82 16.48 -9.91
N GLN A 425 25.47 17.64 -9.93
CA GLN A 425 26.54 17.95 -10.89
C GLN A 425 27.69 16.96 -10.73
N ARG A 426 28.15 16.73 -9.50
CA ARG A 426 29.22 15.77 -9.21
C ARG A 426 28.86 14.35 -9.60
N GLY A 427 27.61 13.93 -9.34
CA GLY A 427 27.10 12.64 -9.77
C GLY A 427 27.14 12.45 -11.28
N ILE A 428 26.83 13.50 -12.05
CA ILE A 428 26.87 13.49 -13.52
C ILE A 428 28.31 13.51 -14.04
N GLU A 429 29.21 14.25 -13.40
CA GLU A 429 30.64 14.25 -13.73
C GLU A 429 31.26 12.87 -13.51
N GLU A 430 30.93 12.19 -12.41
CA GLU A 430 31.45 10.86 -12.08
C GLU A 430 30.80 9.73 -12.87
N HIS A 431 29.53 9.91 -13.29
CA HIS A 431 28.74 8.91 -14.00
C HIS A 431 28.04 9.53 -15.23
N PRO A 432 28.79 10.01 -16.24
CA PRO A 432 28.26 10.79 -17.36
C PRO A 432 27.33 9.99 -18.27
N ASP A 433 27.42 8.67 -18.27
CA ASP A 433 26.57 7.79 -19.08
C ASP A 433 25.24 7.44 -18.40
N CYS A 434 25.07 7.80 -17.11
CA CYS A 434 23.86 7.47 -16.40
C CYS A 434 22.69 8.38 -16.77
N HIS A 435 21.71 7.82 -17.49
CA HIS A 435 20.48 8.51 -17.85
C HIS A 435 19.60 8.88 -16.66
N ASP A 436 19.56 8.04 -15.61
CA ASP A 436 18.77 8.31 -14.41
C ASP A 436 19.14 9.65 -13.76
N LEU A 437 20.44 9.96 -13.68
CA LEU A 437 20.94 11.21 -13.09
C LEU A 437 20.63 12.43 -13.96
N LYS A 438 20.72 12.30 -15.28
CA LYS A 438 20.40 13.40 -16.22
C LYS A 438 18.92 13.75 -16.18
N ILE A 439 18.06 12.75 -16.10
CA ILE A 439 16.62 12.93 -15.98
C ILE A 439 16.28 13.54 -14.62
N LEU A 440 16.94 13.08 -13.56
CA LEU A 440 16.80 13.70 -12.25
C LEU A 440 17.24 15.17 -12.27
N GLN A 441 18.36 15.51 -12.91
CA GLN A 441 18.78 16.89 -13.07
C GLN A 441 17.71 17.70 -13.83
N LEU A 442 17.19 17.17 -14.93
CA LEU A 442 16.12 17.83 -15.69
C LEU A 442 14.88 18.09 -14.82
N THR A 443 14.41 17.10 -14.06
CA THR A 443 13.25 17.27 -13.19
C THR A 443 13.52 18.25 -12.05
N PHE A 444 14.74 18.30 -11.51
CA PHE A 444 15.11 19.26 -10.46
C PHE A 444 15.25 20.69 -11.00
N GLU A 445 15.95 20.89 -12.12
CA GLU A 445 16.09 22.20 -12.76
C GLU A 445 14.73 22.80 -13.10
N ARG A 446 13.78 21.96 -13.55
CA ARG A 446 12.42 22.42 -13.86
C ARG A 446 11.54 22.63 -12.62
N PHE A 447 11.42 21.63 -11.75
CA PHE A 447 10.43 21.66 -10.66
C PHE A 447 10.93 22.30 -9.37
N VAL A 448 12.25 22.28 -9.11
CA VAL A 448 12.82 22.75 -7.85
C VAL A 448 13.50 24.10 -8.02
N PHE A 449 14.35 24.24 -9.04
CA PHE A 449 15.13 25.48 -9.24
C PHE A 449 14.40 26.53 -10.10
N ASN A 450 13.28 26.15 -10.74
CA ASN A 450 12.54 26.98 -11.70
C ASN A 450 13.45 27.64 -12.76
N ASN A 451 14.55 26.98 -13.14
CA ASN A 451 15.51 27.52 -14.09
C ASN A 451 15.20 26.97 -15.49
N SER A 452 14.37 27.72 -16.23
CA SER A 452 13.90 27.33 -17.56
C SER A 452 15.03 27.13 -18.57
N LEU A 453 16.11 27.94 -18.49
CA LEU A 453 17.27 27.87 -19.39
C LEU A 453 18.08 26.58 -19.19
N ASN A 454 18.46 26.29 -17.95
CA ASN A 454 19.23 25.07 -17.63
C ASN A 454 18.40 23.80 -17.89
N ALA A 455 17.10 23.85 -17.58
CA ALA A 455 16.18 22.76 -17.91
C ALA A 455 16.11 22.54 -19.42
N ALA A 456 15.99 23.61 -20.22
CA ALA A 456 15.96 23.52 -21.68
C ALA A 456 17.27 22.98 -22.27
N GLU A 457 18.43 23.32 -21.70
CA GLU A 457 19.71 22.76 -22.12
C GLU A 457 19.82 21.27 -21.78
N ALA A 458 19.50 20.88 -20.54
CA ALA A 458 19.48 19.49 -20.11
C ALA A 458 18.54 18.66 -20.98
N GLU A 459 17.36 19.20 -21.28
CA GLU A 459 16.37 18.59 -22.17
C GLU A 459 16.89 18.45 -23.60
N LYS A 460 17.49 19.50 -24.18
CA LYS A 460 18.08 19.46 -25.53
C LYS A 460 19.16 18.38 -25.64
N ASN A 461 19.99 18.23 -24.61
CA ASN A 461 21.02 17.21 -24.55
C ASN A 461 20.45 15.79 -24.45
N LEU A 462 19.37 15.60 -23.68
CA LEU A 462 18.62 14.33 -23.62
C LEU A 462 17.89 14.03 -24.93
N ARG A 463 17.26 15.04 -25.55
CA ARG A 463 16.49 14.91 -26.81
C ARG A 463 17.34 14.45 -27.98
N ARG A 464 18.62 14.88 -28.07
CA ARG A 464 19.58 14.40 -29.07
C ARG A 464 19.76 12.88 -29.06
N ARG A 465 19.48 12.22 -27.93
CA ARG A 465 19.58 10.76 -27.76
C ARG A 465 18.23 10.11 -27.42
N LEU A 466 17.11 10.81 -27.61
CA LEU A 466 15.78 10.39 -27.13
C LEU A 466 15.40 8.98 -27.59
N ASN A 467 15.62 8.67 -28.88
CA ASN A 467 15.26 7.39 -29.47
C ASN A 467 16.12 6.22 -28.95
N ALA A 468 17.29 6.50 -28.38
CA ALA A 468 18.13 5.51 -27.74
C ALA A 468 17.80 5.31 -26.25
N LEU A 469 16.99 6.18 -25.65
CA LEU A 469 16.59 6.06 -24.25
C LEU A 469 15.52 4.99 -24.07
N PRO A 470 15.50 4.29 -22.93
CA PRO A 470 14.35 3.51 -22.48
C PRO A 470 13.02 4.28 -22.51
N ILE A 471 11.91 3.57 -22.74
CA ILE A 471 10.57 4.16 -22.91
C ILE A 471 10.10 4.95 -21.68
N ASP A 472 10.43 4.50 -20.46
CA ASP A 472 10.12 5.20 -19.21
C ASP A 472 10.76 6.60 -19.19
N TYR A 473 12.00 6.71 -19.64
CA TYR A 473 12.70 7.99 -19.70
C TYR A 473 12.14 8.92 -20.77
N GLN A 474 11.79 8.37 -21.93
CA GLN A 474 11.09 9.12 -22.97
C GLN A 474 9.75 9.66 -22.42
N TYR A 475 9.06 8.86 -21.60
CA TYR A 475 7.84 9.28 -20.91
C TYR A 475 8.11 10.36 -19.86
N VAL A 476 9.18 10.28 -19.05
CA VAL A 476 9.53 11.36 -18.10
C VAL A 476 9.77 12.67 -18.84
N CYS A 477 10.53 12.67 -19.93
CA CYS A 477 10.74 13.86 -20.75
C CYS A 477 9.41 14.43 -21.26
N TYR A 478 8.50 13.56 -21.73
CA TYR A 478 7.15 13.96 -22.15
C TYR A 478 6.36 14.60 -20.99
N VAL A 479 6.39 14.01 -19.79
CA VAL A 479 5.70 14.54 -18.61
C VAL A 479 6.27 15.90 -18.20
N VAL A 480 7.60 16.07 -18.23
CA VAL A 480 8.26 17.34 -17.93
C VAL A 480 7.86 18.41 -18.95
N ASP A 481 7.89 18.09 -20.24
CA ASP A 481 7.50 19.00 -21.33
C ASP A 481 6.01 19.38 -21.26
N ARG A 482 5.15 18.41 -20.96
CA ARG A 482 3.73 18.68 -20.73
C ARG A 482 3.53 19.58 -19.52
N LYS A 483 4.10 19.26 -18.35
CA LYS A 483 3.97 20.11 -17.15
C LYS A 483 4.56 21.51 -17.36
N ALA A 484 5.62 21.62 -18.15
CA ALA A 484 6.18 22.90 -18.59
C ALA A 484 5.17 23.70 -19.42
N THR A 485 4.56 23.07 -20.42
CA THR A 485 3.51 23.66 -21.26
C THR A 485 2.29 24.05 -20.43
N GLN A 486 1.92 23.22 -19.45
CA GLN A 486 0.81 23.51 -18.55
C GLN A 486 1.10 24.71 -17.65
N ALA A 487 2.30 24.81 -17.09
CA ALA A 487 2.68 25.93 -16.24
C ALA A 487 2.65 27.25 -17.04
N SER A 488 3.18 27.24 -18.26
CA SER A 488 3.10 28.40 -19.16
C SER A 488 1.67 28.73 -19.57
N ALA A 489 0.85 27.73 -19.89
CA ALA A 489 -0.56 27.97 -20.22
C ALA A 489 -1.38 28.42 -19.01
N GLN A 490 -1.02 27.96 -17.80
CA GLN A 490 -1.66 28.39 -16.57
C GLN A 490 -1.44 29.89 -16.31
N GLU A 491 -0.23 30.38 -16.58
CA GLU A 491 0.10 31.81 -16.55
C GLU A 491 -0.76 32.58 -17.56
N THR A 492 -0.86 32.11 -18.80
CA THR A 492 -1.69 32.76 -19.84
C THR A 492 -3.20 32.74 -19.56
N ILE A 493 -3.70 31.71 -18.89
CA ILE A 493 -5.14 31.55 -18.59
C ILE A 493 -5.53 32.29 -17.29
N GLY A 494 -4.55 32.70 -16.48
CA GLY A 494 -4.78 33.44 -15.23
C GLY A 494 -5.52 32.62 -14.16
N LEU A 495 -5.47 31.29 -14.24
CA LEU A 495 -6.16 30.40 -13.29
C LEU A 495 -5.18 29.79 -12.27
N GLY A 496 -5.62 29.72 -11.01
CA GLY A 496 -4.92 28.94 -9.99
C GLY A 496 -5.12 27.43 -10.18
N ASN A 497 -4.02 26.67 -10.17
CA ASN A 497 -3.96 25.20 -10.29
C ASN A 497 -4.82 24.61 -11.42
N VAL A 498 -4.45 24.88 -12.67
CA VAL A 498 -5.12 24.30 -13.84
C VAL A 498 -4.65 22.86 -14.05
N THR A 499 -5.58 21.92 -14.17
CA THR A 499 -5.25 20.53 -14.55
C THR A 499 -5.12 20.41 -16.07
N SER A 500 -4.38 19.41 -16.60
CA SER A 500 -4.40 19.06 -18.05
C SER A 500 -5.80 19.06 -18.62
N MET A 501 -6.72 18.49 -17.85
CA MET A 501 -8.08 18.30 -18.29
C MET A 501 -8.73 19.66 -18.60
N HIS A 502 -8.56 20.63 -17.71
CA HIS A 502 -9.00 22.02 -17.95
C HIS A 502 -8.27 22.69 -19.12
N LEU A 503 -6.97 22.45 -19.30
CA LEU A 503 -6.24 23.00 -20.46
C LEU A 503 -6.75 22.43 -21.78
N MET A 504 -7.06 21.13 -21.81
CA MET A 504 -7.63 20.49 -22.99
C MET A 504 -9.08 20.93 -23.24
N GLU A 505 -9.88 21.09 -22.19
CA GLU A 505 -11.23 21.69 -22.26
C GLU A 505 -11.18 23.10 -22.83
N TRP A 506 -10.29 23.94 -22.30
CA TRP A 506 -10.09 25.32 -22.74
C TRP A 506 -9.64 25.37 -24.20
N GLY A 507 -8.62 24.59 -24.57
CA GLY A 507 -8.10 24.53 -25.94
C GLY A 507 -9.13 24.03 -26.96
N ALA A 508 -9.88 22.97 -26.62
CA ALA A 508 -10.94 22.47 -27.49
C ALA A 508 -12.10 23.47 -27.59
N GLY A 509 -12.50 24.07 -26.47
CA GLY A 509 -13.56 25.06 -26.45
C GLY A 509 -13.22 26.30 -27.26
N ILE A 510 -12.00 26.86 -27.11
CA ILE A 510 -11.61 28.07 -27.81
C ILE A 510 -11.49 27.85 -29.32
N GLU A 511 -11.02 26.67 -29.76
CA GLU A 511 -11.01 26.30 -31.18
C GLU A 511 -12.41 26.14 -31.75
N ARG A 512 -13.35 25.55 -31.00
CA ARG A 512 -14.76 25.47 -31.43
C ARG A 512 -15.38 26.86 -31.55
N ALA A 513 -15.15 27.73 -30.56
CA ALA A 513 -15.62 29.11 -30.57
C ALA A 513 -15.02 29.91 -31.74
N LYS A 514 -13.71 29.80 -31.99
CA LYS A 514 -13.01 30.43 -33.13
C LYS A 514 -13.52 29.90 -34.47
N LYS A 515 -13.75 28.59 -34.59
CA LYS A 515 -14.29 27.99 -35.82
C LYS A 515 -15.71 28.45 -36.13
N ALA A 516 -16.60 28.46 -35.13
CA ALA A 516 -17.96 28.97 -35.28
C ALA A 516 -17.98 30.47 -35.60
N HIS A 517 -17.11 31.25 -34.94
CA HIS A 517 -16.89 32.67 -35.22
C HIS A 517 -16.44 32.90 -36.68
N LEU A 518 -15.41 32.20 -37.16
CA LEU A 518 -14.95 32.31 -38.55
C LEU A 518 -16.00 31.86 -39.56
N ALA A 519 -16.77 30.82 -39.25
CA ALA A 519 -17.89 30.38 -40.09
C ALA A 519 -18.96 31.47 -40.20
N ALA A 520 -19.35 32.09 -39.09
CA ALA A 520 -20.28 33.22 -39.10
C ALA A 520 -19.77 34.36 -40.00
N ILE A 521 -18.49 34.76 -39.86
CA ILE A 521 -17.86 35.77 -40.73
C ILE A 521 -17.92 35.37 -42.21
N HIS A 522 -17.69 34.09 -42.54
CA HIS A 522 -17.75 33.63 -43.92
C HIS A 522 -19.17 33.66 -44.49
N HIS A 523 -20.18 33.20 -43.74
CA HIS A 523 -21.58 33.20 -44.21
C HIS A 523 -22.10 34.63 -44.40
N ILE A 524 -21.81 35.55 -43.48
CA ILE A 524 -22.24 36.95 -43.63
C ILE A 524 -21.53 37.64 -44.80
N ARG A 525 -20.23 37.39 -44.98
CA ARG A 525 -19.47 37.91 -46.13
C ARG A 525 -20.04 37.39 -47.45
N ASP A 526 -20.38 36.11 -47.51
CA ASP A 526 -20.88 35.49 -48.73
C ASP A 526 -22.33 35.90 -49.04
N PHE A 527 -23.14 36.18 -48.01
CA PHE A 527 -24.42 36.87 -48.13
C PHE A 527 -24.23 38.26 -48.77
N TRP A 528 -23.35 39.10 -48.22
CA TRP A 528 -23.08 40.43 -48.77
C TRP A 528 -22.53 40.40 -50.19
N ARG A 529 -21.68 39.42 -50.52
CA ARG A 529 -21.16 39.21 -51.88
C ARG A 529 -22.27 38.84 -52.86
N GLN A 530 -23.22 37.99 -52.47
CA GLN A 530 -24.37 37.65 -53.31
C GLN A 530 -25.31 38.83 -53.49
N LEU A 531 -25.60 39.57 -52.41
CA LEU A 531 -26.42 40.78 -52.48
C LEU A 531 -25.81 41.82 -53.44
N ARG A 532 -24.49 42.03 -53.36
CA ARG A 532 -23.77 42.96 -54.24
C ARG A 532 -23.76 42.51 -55.70
N LYS A 533 -23.74 41.21 -55.98
CA LYS A 533 -23.87 40.66 -57.34
C LYS A 533 -25.28 40.87 -57.88
N GLY A 534 -26.31 40.55 -57.10
CA GLY A 534 -27.71 40.75 -57.47
C GLY A 534 -28.12 42.22 -57.61
N SER A 535 -27.41 43.17 -57.00
CA SER A 535 -27.65 44.59 -57.26
C SER A 535 -27.32 45.01 -58.71
N ARG A 536 -26.59 44.19 -59.49
CA ARG A 536 -26.21 44.49 -60.88
C ARG A 536 -27.05 43.73 -61.93
N THR A 537 -27.79 42.69 -61.52
CA THR A 537 -28.57 41.81 -62.41
C THR A 537 -29.89 41.46 -61.71
N ARG A 538 -31.03 41.46 -62.42
CA ARG A 538 -32.35 41.12 -61.84
C ARG A 538 -32.27 39.81 -61.03
N MET A 539 -32.46 39.87 -59.71
CA MET A 539 -32.37 38.71 -58.82
C MET A 539 -33.51 37.74 -59.08
N ASP A 540 -33.18 36.46 -59.26
CA ASP A 540 -34.17 35.40 -59.36
C ASP A 540 -34.62 34.93 -57.97
N LYS A 541 -35.80 34.30 -57.91
CA LYS A 541 -36.35 33.75 -56.64
C LYS A 541 -35.41 32.74 -55.97
N SER A 542 -34.61 32.02 -56.75
CA SER A 542 -33.59 31.08 -56.24
C SER A 542 -32.48 31.80 -55.47
N ASP A 543 -32.02 32.95 -55.96
CA ASP A 543 -30.95 33.73 -55.32
C ASP A 543 -31.38 34.25 -53.95
N VAL A 544 -32.65 34.68 -53.83
CA VAL A 544 -33.24 35.12 -52.56
C VAL A 544 -33.32 33.96 -51.56
N SER A 545 -33.75 32.77 -52.01
CA SER A 545 -33.80 31.57 -51.17
C SER A 545 -32.41 31.19 -50.64
N ASP A 546 -31.39 31.22 -51.50
CA ASP A 546 -30.03 30.89 -51.09
C ASP A 546 -29.41 31.95 -50.16
N MET A 547 -29.74 33.23 -50.34
CA MET A 547 -29.35 34.28 -49.38
C MET A 547 -29.99 34.07 -48.00
N LEU A 548 -31.29 33.73 -47.95
CA LEU A 548 -31.98 33.45 -46.69
C LEU A 548 -31.39 32.23 -45.98
N LYS A 549 -31.01 31.19 -46.72
CA LYS A 549 -30.27 30.04 -46.15
C LYS A 549 -28.95 30.47 -45.53
N LYS A 550 -28.16 31.31 -46.21
CA LYS A 550 -26.89 31.82 -45.66
C LYS A 550 -27.08 32.68 -44.42
N LEU A 551 -28.16 33.46 -44.37
CA LEU A 551 -28.49 34.25 -43.19
C LEU A 551 -28.88 33.36 -42.01
N ALA A 552 -29.71 32.34 -42.24
CA ALA A 552 -30.05 31.35 -41.21
C ALA A 552 -28.82 30.56 -40.73
N GLU A 553 -27.90 30.21 -41.64
CA GLU A 553 -26.62 29.58 -41.28
C GLU A 553 -25.72 30.52 -40.48
N PHE A 554 -25.69 31.81 -40.82
CA PHE A 554 -24.99 32.83 -40.05
C PHE A 554 -25.55 32.95 -38.62
N GLU A 555 -26.86 33.09 -38.45
CA GLU A 555 -27.51 33.18 -37.14
C GLU A 555 -27.18 31.95 -36.30
N ARG A 556 -27.33 30.76 -36.88
CA ARG A 556 -26.98 29.49 -36.20
C ARG A 556 -25.51 29.46 -35.75
N CYS A 557 -24.57 29.84 -36.62
CA CYS A 557 -23.14 29.85 -36.27
C CYS A 557 -22.78 30.96 -35.27
N SER A 558 -23.47 32.10 -35.32
CA SER A 558 -23.32 33.22 -34.39
C SER A 558 -23.78 32.83 -32.99
N ASP A 559 -24.96 32.22 -32.87
CA ASP A 559 -25.49 31.72 -31.60
C ASP A 559 -24.61 30.61 -31.02
N GLU A 560 -24.11 29.70 -31.88
CA GLU A 560 -23.18 28.66 -31.50
C GLU A 560 -21.87 29.25 -30.95
N ALA A 561 -21.26 30.21 -31.66
CA ALA A 561 -20.05 30.89 -31.22
C ALA A 561 -20.28 31.64 -29.89
N LYS A 562 -21.38 32.38 -29.77
CA LYS A 562 -21.75 33.12 -28.56
C LYS A 562 -21.85 32.19 -27.35
N ARG A 563 -22.59 31.08 -27.50
CA ARG A 563 -22.78 30.10 -26.43
C ARG A 563 -21.46 29.48 -25.98
N GLU A 564 -20.57 29.13 -26.92
CA GLU A 564 -19.26 28.55 -26.58
C GLU A 564 -18.36 29.58 -25.87
N TYR A 565 -18.30 30.84 -26.34
CA TYR A 565 -17.55 31.89 -25.65
C TYR A 565 -18.11 32.18 -24.25
N GLU A 566 -19.44 32.28 -24.09
CA GLU A 566 -20.06 32.50 -22.78
C GLU A 566 -19.78 31.33 -21.83
N THR A 567 -19.86 30.09 -22.31
CA THR A 567 -19.51 28.90 -21.51
C THR A 567 -18.04 28.92 -21.09
N LEU A 568 -17.14 29.34 -21.98
CA LEU A 568 -15.72 29.50 -21.65
C LEU A 568 -15.51 30.63 -20.64
N LEU A 569 -16.15 31.80 -20.82
CA LEU A 569 -16.02 32.94 -19.91
C LEU A 569 -16.56 32.63 -18.51
N LEU A 570 -17.59 31.80 -18.39
CA LEU A 570 -18.09 31.33 -17.09
C LEU A 570 -17.05 30.49 -16.33
N ASN A 571 -16.24 29.71 -17.05
CA ASN A 571 -15.23 28.83 -16.45
C ASN A 571 -13.84 29.49 -16.34
N TYR A 572 -13.54 30.45 -17.21
CA TYR A 572 -12.21 31.02 -17.46
C TYR A 572 -12.26 32.56 -17.55
N SER A 573 -12.97 33.21 -16.63
CA SER A 573 -13.19 34.67 -16.67
C SER A 573 -11.92 35.51 -16.52
N SER A 574 -10.83 34.92 -16.05
CA SER A 574 -9.53 35.57 -15.83
C SER A 574 -8.61 35.56 -17.05
N SER A 575 -8.98 34.89 -18.15
CA SER A 575 -8.13 34.79 -19.33
C SER A 575 -8.27 36.03 -20.22
N ALA A 576 -7.23 36.86 -20.27
CA ALA A 576 -7.18 38.04 -21.13
C ALA A 576 -7.31 37.67 -22.62
N GLU A 577 -6.64 36.59 -23.07
CA GLU A 577 -6.74 36.10 -24.46
C GLU A 577 -8.20 35.74 -24.84
N LEU A 578 -8.93 35.08 -23.93
CA LEU A 578 -10.32 34.71 -24.17
C LEU A 578 -11.23 35.94 -24.28
N LEU A 579 -11.03 36.94 -23.41
CA LEU A 579 -11.77 38.21 -23.46
C LEU A 579 -11.47 38.97 -24.76
N GLN A 580 -10.21 39.02 -25.19
CA GLN A 580 -9.84 39.63 -26.48
C GLN A 580 -10.50 38.91 -27.67
N ALA A 581 -10.49 37.57 -27.67
CA ALA A 581 -11.15 36.77 -28.71
C ALA A 581 -12.68 36.99 -28.73
N TYR A 582 -13.30 37.06 -27.55
CA TYR A 582 -14.73 37.35 -27.43
C TYR A 582 -15.07 38.78 -27.87
N ALA A 583 -14.26 39.78 -27.50
CA ALA A 583 -14.43 41.15 -27.97
C ALA A 583 -14.35 41.23 -29.50
N GLY A 584 -13.42 40.50 -30.12
CA GLY A 584 -13.33 40.39 -31.58
C GLY A 584 -14.58 39.77 -32.20
N PHE A 585 -15.21 38.79 -31.55
CA PHE A 585 -16.48 38.21 -31.99
C PHE A 585 -17.64 39.23 -31.87
N VAL A 586 -17.76 39.90 -30.73
CA VAL A 586 -18.81 40.91 -30.49
C VAL A 586 -18.73 42.06 -31.49
N ASP A 587 -17.51 42.49 -31.83
CA ASP A 587 -17.30 43.57 -32.80
C ASP A 587 -17.57 43.11 -34.23
N ASN A 588 -16.95 42.00 -34.68
CA ASN A 588 -17.00 41.58 -36.08
C ASN A 588 -18.33 40.90 -36.48
N VAL A 589 -18.99 40.21 -35.54
CA VAL A 589 -20.18 39.39 -35.81
C VAL A 589 -21.44 40.03 -35.27
N LEU A 590 -21.43 40.51 -34.02
CA LEU A 590 -22.60 41.13 -33.39
C LEU A 590 -22.71 42.63 -33.69
N ASN A 591 -21.64 43.25 -34.20
CA ASN A 591 -21.56 44.67 -34.51
C ASN A 591 -21.90 45.58 -33.29
N ASP A 592 -21.51 45.14 -32.09
CA ASP A 592 -21.67 45.91 -30.84
C ASP A 592 -20.31 46.39 -30.32
N SER A 593 -19.78 47.41 -30.99
CA SER A 593 -18.46 48.01 -30.66
C SER A 593 -18.39 48.47 -29.20
N ARG A 594 -19.49 48.95 -28.60
CA ARG A 594 -19.49 49.41 -27.20
C ARG A 594 -19.24 48.28 -26.22
N THR A 595 -19.88 47.13 -26.44
CA THR A 595 -19.65 45.95 -25.60
C THR A 595 -18.27 45.36 -25.87
N ALA A 596 -17.81 45.34 -27.13
CA ALA A 596 -16.47 44.90 -27.46
C ALA A 596 -15.39 45.74 -26.77
N ASP A 597 -15.52 47.07 -26.73
CA ASP A 597 -14.56 47.96 -26.07
C ASP A 597 -14.53 47.77 -24.55
N LYS A 598 -15.69 47.51 -23.92
CA LYS A 598 -15.74 47.14 -22.49
C LYS A 598 -14.98 45.84 -22.21
N VAL A 599 -15.16 44.82 -23.05
CA VAL A 599 -14.48 43.53 -22.89
C VAL A 599 -12.97 43.68 -23.16
N ARG A 600 -12.55 44.49 -24.14
CA ARG A 600 -11.13 44.82 -24.38
C ARG A 600 -10.51 45.52 -23.17
N ALA A 601 -11.20 46.49 -22.60
CA ALA A 601 -10.74 47.18 -21.39
C ALA A 601 -10.61 46.21 -20.19
N GLN A 602 -11.52 45.25 -20.05
CA GLN A 602 -11.40 44.19 -19.04
C GLN A 602 -10.20 43.28 -19.30
N ALA A 603 -9.89 42.94 -20.56
CA ALA A 603 -8.71 42.17 -20.90
C ALA A 603 -7.41 42.92 -20.59
N MET A 604 -7.32 44.20 -20.97
CA MET A 604 -6.17 45.07 -20.67
C MET A 604 -5.94 45.19 -19.16
N ALA A 605 -7.02 45.37 -18.38
CA ALA A 605 -6.93 45.44 -16.92
C ALA A 605 -6.50 44.13 -16.24
N LEU A 606 -6.53 42.99 -16.94
CA LEU A 606 -5.99 41.72 -16.47
C LEU A 606 -4.51 41.57 -16.86
N ASP A 607 -4.15 41.94 -18.08
CA ASP A 607 -2.74 41.95 -18.53
C ASP A 607 -1.89 42.91 -17.66
N ASP A 608 -2.42 44.10 -17.34
CA ASP A 608 -1.73 45.10 -16.50
C ASP A 608 -1.52 44.63 -15.04
N LYS A 609 -2.34 43.69 -14.55
CA LYS A 609 -2.21 43.14 -13.18
C LYS A 609 -1.09 42.12 -13.05
N ASP A 610 -0.73 41.43 -14.13
CA ASP A 610 0.30 40.39 -14.11
C ASP A 610 1.71 40.95 -14.33
N GLU A 611 1.85 42.13 -14.96
CA GLU A 611 3.17 42.73 -15.24
C GLU A 611 3.83 43.44 -14.06
N GLY A 612 3.18 43.56 -12.90
CA GLY A 612 3.83 44.02 -11.66
C GLY A 612 4.74 45.23 -11.84
N SER A 613 4.18 46.35 -12.33
CA SER A 613 4.92 47.62 -12.40
C SER A 613 4.31 48.63 -11.42
N ASP A 614 5.18 49.31 -10.67
CA ASP A 614 4.92 50.42 -9.74
C ASP A 614 4.32 51.68 -10.43
N GLN A 615 3.50 51.52 -11.47
CA GLN A 615 2.79 52.59 -12.18
C GLN A 615 1.33 52.71 -11.71
N ASP A 616 1.09 52.44 -10.42
CA ASP A 616 -0.24 52.43 -9.82
C ASP A 616 -0.93 53.82 -9.82
N ALA A 617 -0.22 54.95 -9.89
CA ALA A 617 -0.85 56.25 -9.64
C ALA A 617 -1.79 56.77 -10.76
N ASP A 618 -1.41 56.63 -12.04
CA ASP A 618 -2.19 57.19 -13.15
C ASP A 618 -3.28 56.23 -13.66
N MET A 619 -3.02 54.93 -13.60
CA MET A 619 -4.02 53.91 -13.94
C MET A 619 -5.13 53.85 -12.87
N GLN A 620 -4.80 54.11 -11.60
CA GLN A 620 -5.75 54.16 -10.49
C GLN A 620 -6.72 55.34 -10.58
N LEU A 621 -6.35 56.45 -11.23
CA LEU A 621 -7.27 57.57 -11.48
C LEU A 621 -8.33 57.24 -12.54
N ILE A 622 -7.94 56.51 -13.60
CA ILE A 622 -8.85 56.04 -14.65
C ILE A 622 -9.73 54.89 -14.15
N LEU A 623 -9.17 54.00 -13.31
CA LEU A 623 -9.92 52.93 -12.64
C LEU A 623 -10.81 53.45 -11.51
N GLU A 624 -10.46 54.51 -10.77
CA GLU A 624 -11.35 55.12 -9.75
C GLU A 624 -12.62 55.70 -10.39
N GLN A 625 -12.51 56.31 -11.57
CA GLN A 625 -13.68 56.79 -12.31
C GLN A 625 -14.57 55.66 -12.85
N ALA A 626 -14.02 54.48 -13.14
CA ALA A 626 -14.78 53.31 -13.59
C ALA A 626 -15.29 52.41 -12.43
N CYS A 627 -14.55 52.32 -11.32
CA CYS A 627 -14.86 51.51 -10.14
C CYS A 627 -15.75 52.20 -9.10
N ALA A 628 -15.93 53.53 -9.16
CA ALA A 628 -16.93 54.23 -8.36
C ALA A 628 -18.37 53.74 -8.63
N GLN A 629 -18.60 52.93 -9.67
CA GLN A 629 -19.89 52.28 -9.95
C GLN A 629 -19.96 50.79 -9.54
N SER A 630 -18.91 50.14 -9.02
CA SER A 630 -19.00 48.71 -8.66
C SER A 630 -18.20 48.22 -7.44
N ALA A 631 -17.49 49.08 -6.71
CA ALA A 631 -16.61 48.65 -5.61
C ALA A 631 -17.38 48.22 -4.33
N GLY A 632 -17.56 46.91 -4.16
CA GLY A 632 -18.08 46.32 -2.92
C GLY A 632 -17.34 45.11 -2.35
N THR A 633 -16.42 44.44 -3.06
CA THR A 633 -16.06 43.06 -2.67
C THR A 633 -14.58 42.69 -2.57
N SER A 634 -13.59 43.32 -3.22
CA SER A 634 -12.24 42.72 -3.29
C SER A 634 -11.18 43.18 -2.27
N THR A 635 -11.44 44.17 -1.41
CA THR A 635 -10.46 44.62 -0.39
C THR A 635 -10.40 43.75 0.87
N ASN A 636 -11.29 42.75 1.01
CA ASN A 636 -11.44 41.98 2.24
C ASN A 636 -10.55 40.74 2.37
N ASP A 637 -10.07 40.16 1.27
CA ASP A 637 -9.31 38.90 1.34
C ASP A 637 -7.84 39.12 1.70
N ASN A 638 -7.25 40.26 1.31
CA ASN A 638 -5.88 40.63 1.70
C ASN A 638 -5.76 40.94 3.21
N GLN A 639 -6.82 41.44 3.84
CA GLN A 639 -6.82 41.67 5.29
C GLN A 639 -6.90 40.35 6.08
N ARG A 640 -7.66 39.34 5.62
CA ARG A 640 -7.72 38.00 6.24
C ARG A 640 -6.37 37.29 6.24
N VAL A 641 -5.62 37.34 5.13
CA VAL A 641 -4.32 36.66 5.03
C VAL A 641 -3.30 37.29 5.99
N ARG A 642 -3.34 38.60 6.20
CA ARG A 642 -2.49 39.29 7.18
C ARG A 642 -2.88 38.97 8.63
N THR A 643 -4.17 38.89 8.95
CA THR A 643 -4.61 38.47 10.30
C THR A 643 -4.29 36.99 10.57
N PHE A 644 -4.38 36.12 9.57
CA PHE A 644 -4.05 34.70 9.71
C PHE A 644 -2.55 34.46 9.92
N LYS A 645 -1.69 35.18 9.18
CA LYS A 645 -0.23 35.14 9.38
C LYS A 645 0.19 35.68 10.75
N TRP A 646 -0.53 36.68 11.27
CA TRP A 646 -0.32 37.22 12.61
C TRP A 646 -0.79 36.27 13.73
N LEU A 647 -1.88 35.53 13.52
CA LEU A 647 -2.34 34.49 14.46
C LEU A 647 -1.44 33.24 14.46
N ASP A 648 -0.90 32.86 13.30
CA ASP A 648 0.00 31.70 13.17
C ASP A 648 1.36 31.95 13.83
N SER A 649 1.87 33.20 13.81
CA SER A 649 3.14 33.56 14.46
C SER A 649 3.07 33.54 15.99
N PHE A 650 1.89 33.67 16.59
CA PHE A 650 1.67 33.56 18.04
C PHE A 650 1.39 32.13 18.54
N SER A 651 1.12 31.19 17.63
CA SER A 651 0.82 29.78 17.95
C SER A 651 1.91 29.11 18.81
N PRO A 652 3.23 29.27 18.55
CA PRO A 652 4.27 28.64 19.37
C PRO A 652 4.36 29.24 20.78
N THR A 653 4.16 30.55 20.89
CA THR A 653 4.24 31.30 22.16
C THR A 653 3.03 31.02 23.07
N ILE A 654 1.86 30.77 22.49
CA ILE A 654 0.62 30.40 23.21
C ILE A 654 0.58 28.91 23.57
N LEU A 655 1.17 28.03 22.74
CA LEU A 655 1.14 26.57 22.96
C LEU A 655 2.25 26.06 23.89
N GLY A 656 3.38 26.77 24.02
CA GLY A 656 4.38 26.59 25.08
C GLY A 656 4.82 25.13 25.37
N SER A 657 5.16 24.85 26.64
CA SER A 657 5.64 23.54 27.14
C SER A 657 4.65 22.39 27.00
N GLU A 658 3.39 22.66 26.65
CA GLU A 658 2.30 21.68 26.58
C GLU A 658 2.35 20.85 25.29
N GLN A 659 2.92 21.37 24.18
CA GLN A 659 3.14 20.56 22.97
C GLN A 659 4.08 19.37 23.25
N SER A 660 5.08 19.56 24.13
CA SER A 660 5.95 18.49 24.59
C SER A 660 5.19 17.43 25.42
N ARG A 661 4.17 17.85 26.19
CA ARG A 661 3.31 16.96 26.99
C ARG A 661 2.39 16.13 26.11
N VAL A 662 1.84 16.70 25.03
CA VAL A 662 1.03 15.96 24.05
C VAL A 662 1.87 14.93 23.28
N ILE A 663 3.07 15.29 22.84
CA ILE A 663 4.00 14.36 22.18
C ILE A 663 4.45 13.26 23.17
N SER A 664 4.68 13.60 24.44
CA SER A 664 5.01 12.65 25.50
C SER A 664 3.83 11.70 25.80
N LEU A 665 2.60 12.21 25.85
CA LEU A 665 1.39 11.42 26.01
C LEU A 665 1.18 10.48 24.82
N GLU A 666 1.37 10.96 23.59
CA GLU A 666 1.31 10.13 22.39
C GLU A 666 2.33 8.98 22.43
N ARG A 667 3.57 9.25 22.85
CA ARG A 667 4.59 8.20 23.04
C ARG A 667 4.20 7.20 24.12
N LYS A 668 3.67 7.64 25.26
CA LYS A 668 3.21 6.77 26.35
C LYS A 668 2.03 5.90 25.92
N VAL A 669 1.08 6.46 25.17
CA VAL A 669 -0.06 5.70 24.61
C VAL A 669 0.43 4.66 23.60
N ARG A 670 1.33 5.03 22.69
CA ARG A 670 1.91 4.06 21.74
C ARG A 670 2.69 2.94 22.45
N ALA A 671 3.47 3.27 23.47
CA ALA A 671 4.22 2.29 24.26
C ALA A 671 3.28 1.34 25.04
N PHE A 672 2.20 1.87 25.62
CA PHE A 672 1.20 1.07 26.33
C PHE A 672 0.41 0.14 25.40
N VAL A 673 -0.01 0.64 24.23
CA VAL A 673 -0.66 -0.19 23.19
C VAL A 673 0.29 -1.30 22.71
N PHE A 674 1.56 -0.96 22.48
CA PHE A 674 2.57 -1.95 22.08
C PHE A 674 2.77 -3.03 23.15
N LEU A 675 2.91 -2.64 24.43
CA LEU A 675 3.02 -3.58 25.55
C LEU A 675 1.80 -4.52 25.63
N LEU A 676 0.59 -3.99 25.46
CA LEU A 676 -0.64 -4.78 25.48
C LEU A 676 -0.72 -5.78 24.32
N VAL A 677 -0.30 -5.39 23.12
CA VAL A 677 -0.22 -6.31 21.97
C VAL A 677 0.80 -7.41 22.23
N VAL A 678 1.95 -7.09 22.81
CA VAL A 678 2.97 -8.08 23.19
C VAL A 678 2.42 -9.06 24.24
N VAL A 679 1.78 -8.58 25.30
CA VAL A 679 1.19 -9.45 26.34
C VAL A 679 0.07 -10.33 25.79
N SER A 680 -0.80 -9.80 24.94
CA SER A 680 -1.86 -10.58 24.26
C SER A 680 -1.26 -11.65 23.34
N THR A 681 -0.20 -11.30 22.60
CA THR A 681 0.48 -12.24 21.69
C THR A 681 1.23 -13.33 22.46
N VAL A 682 1.95 -12.99 23.53
CA VAL A 682 2.63 -13.96 24.39
C VAL A 682 1.63 -14.86 25.11
N GLY A 683 0.51 -14.30 25.59
CA GLY A 683 -0.57 -15.08 26.20
C GLY A 683 -1.18 -16.08 25.21
N PHE A 684 -1.45 -15.63 23.98
CA PHE A 684 -1.94 -16.50 22.90
C PHE A 684 -0.93 -17.63 22.60
N VAL A 685 0.34 -17.28 22.41
CA VAL A 685 1.41 -18.26 22.12
C VAL A 685 1.61 -19.25 23.26
N LEU A 686 1.57 -18.82 24.52
CA LEU A 686 1.72 -19.73 25.67
C LEU A 686 0.52 -20.66 25.85
N ILE A 687 -0.70 -20.19 25.56
CA ILE A 687 -1.91 -21.02 25.63
C ILE A 687 -1.94 -22.00 24.46
N ASP A 688 -1.60 -21.58 23.25
CA ASP A 688 -1.48 -22.47 22.09
C ASP A 688 -0.35 -23.49 22.29
N LEU A 689 0.81 -23.08 22.82
CA LEU A 689 1.87 -24.03 23.20
C LEU A 689 1.39 -24.99 24.29
N GLY A 690 0.61 -24.53 25.27
CA GLY A 690 0.03 -25.39 26.31
C GLY A 690 -0.96 -26.41 25.75
N LEU A 691 -1.84 -25.99 24.84
CA LEU A 691 -2.81 -26.87 24.17
C LEU A 691 -2.13 -27.83 23.17
N LEU A 692 -1.02 -27.42 22.55
CA LEU A 692 -0.28 -28.23 21.57
C LEU A 692 0.78 -29.14 22.21
N THR A 693 1.18 -28.89 23.46
CA THR A 693 2.15 -29.74 24.17
C THR A 693 1.51 -30.96 24.84
N GLU A 694 0.19 -31.01 24.96
CA GLU A 694 -0.49 -32.23 25.39
C GLU A 694 -0.64 -33.23 24.24
N GLU A 695 0.47 -33.91 23.94
CA GLU A 695 0.57 -35.16 23.19
C GLU A 695 -0.50 -36.20 23.59
N ALA A 696 -1.02 -36.09 24.83
CA ALA A 696 -2.12 -36.86 25.38
C ALA A 696 -3.43 -36.79 24.56
N MET A 697 -3.75 -35.66 23.93
CA MET A 697 -5.02 -35.52 23.19
C MET A 697 -5.05 -36.40 21.94
N PHE A 698 -4.03 -36.30 21.10
CA PHE A 698 -3.93 -37.10 19.88
C PHE A 698 -3.82 -38.58 20.21
N LYS A 699 -3.10 -38.91 21.29
CA LYS A 699 -2.99 -40.29 21.78
C LYS A 699 -4.35 -40.86 22.22
N ASN A 700 -5.19 -40.08 22.88
CA ASN A 700 -6.53 -40.52 23.28
C ASN A 700 -7.48 -40.71 22.08
N ILE A 701 -7.41 -39.84 21.06
CA ILE A 701 -8.20 -40.00 19.82
C ILE A 701 -7.76 -41.26 19.05
N GLU A 702 -6.45 -41.48 18.94
CA GLU A 702 -5.91 -42.70 18.32
C GLU A 702 -6.32 -43.96 19.10
N LEU A 703 -6.38 -43.88 20.43
CA LEU A 703 -6.86 -44.96 21.29
C LEU A 703 -8.36 -45.25 21.11
N ILE A 704 -9.20 -44.25 20.85
CA ILE A 704 -10.62 -44.46 20.49
C ILE A 704 -10.72 -45.30 19.23
N ASP A 705 -10.01 -44.91 18.16
CA ASP A 705 -10.02 -45.64 16.88
C ASP A 705 -9.51 -47.08 17.05
N LYS A 706 -8.34 -47.24 17.68
CA LYS A 706 -7.75 -48.55 17.97
C LYS A 706 -8.63 -49.45 18.84
N THR A 707 -9.34 -48.88 19.81
CA THR A 707 -10.31 -49.62 20.64
C THR A 707 -11.56 -49.98 19.85
N GLY A 708 -12.03 -49.10 18.96
CA GLY A 708 -13.10 -49.38 18.00
C GLY A 708 -12.75 -50.54 17.06
N VAL A 709 -11.52 -50.59 16.56
CA VAL A 709 -11.00 -51.71 15.75
C VAL A 709 -10.98 -53.01 16.56
N ASN A 710 -10.54 -52.97 17.82
CA ASN A 710 -10.52 -54.14 18.70
C ASN A 710 -11.94 -54.69 18.97
N ARG A 711 -12.91 -53.80 19.20
CA ARG A 711 -14.34 -54.14 19.28
C ARG A 711 -14.83 -54.79 17.99
N GLY A 712 -14.45 -54.22 16.83
CA GLY A 712 -14.77 -54.75 15.50
C GLY A 712 -14.26 -56.19 15.30
N TYR A 713 -13.02 -56.49 15.71
CA TYR A 713 -12.48 -57.84 15.66
C TYR A 713 -13.24 -58.82 16.54
N GLY A 714 -13.67 -58.42 17.74
CA GLY A 714 -14.51 -59.24 18.61
C GLY A 714 -15.86 -59.60 17.97
N ILE A 715 -16.46 -58.67 17.21
CA ILE A 715 -17.71 -58.90 16.48
C ILE A 715 -17.48 -59.84 15.29
N ILE A 716 -16.48 -59.54 14.44
CA ILE A 716 -16.12 -60.35 13.27
C ILE A 716 -15.83 -61.80 13.69
N ALA A 717 -15.07 -61.96 14.77
CA ALA A 717 -14.79 -63.25 15.41
C ALA A 717 -16.04 -64.11 15.63
N SER A 718 -17.10 -63.54 16.20
CA SER A 718 -18.35 -64.27 16.46
C SER A 718 -19.08 -64.68 15.17
N TYR A 719 -19.08 -63.81 14.15
CA TYR A 719 -19.70 -64.11 12.85
C TYR A 719 -18.93 -65.21 12.10
N GLU A 720 -17.60 -65.14 12.09
CA GLU A 720 -16.77 -66.12 11.40
C GLU A 720 -16.80 -67.49 12.08
N LEU A 721 -16.89 -67.54 13.41
CA LEU A 721 -17.13 -68.80 14.14
C LEU A 721 -18.48 -69.42 13.77
N ARG A 722 -19.51 -68.58 13.55
CA ARG A 722 -20.82 -69.05 13.09
C ARG A 722 -20.74 -69.58 11.67
N ASP A 723 -20.01 -68.90 10.79
CA ASP A 723 -19.80 -69.33 9.41
C ASP A 723 -19.02 -70.64 9.33
N LEU A 724 -18.01 -70.82 10.19
CA LEU A 724 -17.26 -72.06 10.32
C LEU A 724 -18.19 -73.23 10.76
N PHE A 725 -19.06 -73.00 11.73
CA PHE A 725 -20.08 -73.98 12.15
C PHE A 725 -21.08 -74.31 11.03
N LEU A 726 -21.54 -73.30 10.29
CA LEU A 726 -22.46 -73.48 9.16
C LEU A 726 -21.81 -74.21 7.99
N ALA A 727 -20.52 -73.96 7.72
CA ALA A 727 -19.75 -74.63 6.68
C ALA A 727 -19.58 -76.12 7.00
N ALA A 728 -19.17 -76.45 8.23
CA ALA A 728 -19.06 -77.83 8.68
C ALA A 728 -20.39 -78.59 8.56
N ARG A 729 -21.50 -77.93 8.94
CA ARG A 729 -22.85 -78.52 8.85
C ARG A 729 -23.31 -78.77 7.42
N LYS A 730 -22.89 -77.94 6.47
CA LYS A 730 -23.19 -78.10 5.05
C LYS A 730 -22.23 -79.07 4.33
N ASP A 731 -21.30 -79.66 5.07
CA ASP A 731 -20.22 -80.48 4.54
C ASP A 731 -19.31 -79.73 3.55
N ASP A 732 -19.21 -78.39 3.68
CA ASP A 732 -18.43 -77.52 2.80
C ASP A 732 -17.03 -77.30 3.39
N ARG A 733 -16.11 -78.21 3.05
CA ARG A 733 -14.75 -78.20 3.60
C ARG A 733 -13.93 -76.99 3.18
N ALA A 734 -14.10 -76.53 1.94
CA ALA A 734 -13.36 -75.39 1.42
C ALA A 734 -13.72 -74.10 2.16
N LYS A 735 -15.03 -73.86 2.41
CA LYS A 735 -15.48 -72.71 3.19
C LYS A 735 -15.05 -72.83 4.66
N PHE A 736 -15.05 -74.04 5.22
CA PHE A 736 -14.58 -74.30 6.58
C PHE A 736 -13.10 -73.93 6.76
N ASP A 737 -12.24 -74.45 5.89
CA ASP A 737 -10.79 -74.21 5.98
C ASP A 737 -10.47 -72.72 5.80
N TYR A 738 -11.18 -72.03 4.88
CA TYR A 738 -11.07 -70.57 4.72
C TYR A 738 -11.47 -69.79 5.99
N ALA A 739 -12.62 -70.11 6.57
CA ALA A 739 -13.09 -69.46 7.80
C ALA A 739 -12.13 -69.73 8.97
N SER A 740 -11.59 -70.94 9.06
CA SER A 740 -10.60 -71.35 10.08
C SER A 740 -9.32 -70.51 9.98
N ASP A 741 -8.74 -70.40 8.78
CA ASP A 741 -7.53 -69.60 8.54
C ASP A 741 -7.76 -68.11 8.81
N TYR A 742 -8.93 -67.60 8.42
CA TYR A 742 -9.32 -66.22 8.67
C TYR A 742 -9.48 -65.94 10.17
N LEU A 743 -10.13 -66.84 10.92
CA LEU A 743 -10.26 -66.75 12.38
C LEU A 743 -8.90 -66.73 13.08
N HIS A 744 -7.95 -67.56 12.63
CA HIS A 744 -6.59 -67.55 13.18
C HIS A 744 -5.89 -66.19 12.94
N THR A 745 -6.11 -65.59 11.77
CA THR A 745 -5.60 -64.26 11.43
C THR A 745 -6.23 -63.17 12.32
N ILE A 746 -7.55 -63.20 12.50
CA ILE A 746 -8.26 -62.24 13.36
C ILE A 746 -7.82 -62.39 14.81
N SER A 747 -7.59 -63.61 15.30
CA SER A 747 -7.16 -63.85 16.68
C SER A 747 -5.80 -63.23 16.99
N LYS A 748 -4.84 -63.32 16.04
CA LYS A 748 -3.55 -62.64 16.15
C LYS A 748 -3.70 -61.12 16.18
N LYS A 749 -4.56 -60.56 15.31
CA LYS A 749 -4.84 -59.12 15.26
C LYS A 749 -5.51 -58.62 16.54
N LEU A 750 -6.47 -59.37 17.07
CA LEU A 750 -7.16 -59.09 18.33
C LEU A 750 -6.17 -59.02 19.50
N THR A 751 -5.29 -60.03 19.61
CA THR A 751 -4.26 -60.09 20.66
C THR A 751 -3.28 -58.92 20.55
N ALA A 752 -2.78 -58.66 19.34
CA ALA A 752 -1.85 -57.56 19.10
C ALA A 752 -2.49 -56.21 19.42
N GLN A 753 -3.74 -55.99 19.00
CA GLN A 753 -4.45 -54.74 19.26
C GLN A 753 -4.72 -54.53 20.76
N HIS A 754 -5.06 -55.60 21.50
CA HIS A 754 -5.22 -55.53 22.96
C HIS A 754 -3.93 -55.10 23.67
N ILE A 755 -2.78 -55.64 23.26
CA ILE A 755 -1.46 -55.26 23.79
C ILE A 755 -1.13 -53.81 23.43
N ILE A 756 -1.33 -53.41 22.17
CA ILE A 756 -1.10 -52.02 21.72
C ILE A 756 -1.93 -51.04 22.54
N ASN A 757 -3.20 -51.35 22.80
CA ASN A 757 -4.07 -50.48 23.58
C ASN A 757 -3.59 -50.35 25.04
N TYR A 758 -3.05 -51.43 25.63
CA TYR A 758 -2.48 -51.42 26.98
C TYR A 758 -1.16 -50.64 27.06
N GLU A 759 -0.25 -50.83 26.10
CA GLU A 759 1.03 -50.11 26.08
C GLU A 759 0.86 -48.62 25.82
N ALA A 760 -0.22 -48.23 25.14
CA ALA A 760 -0.53 -46.84 24.83
C ALA A 760 -1.24 -46.09 25.98
N LEU A 761 -1.53 -46.75 27.12
CA LEU A 761 -2.18 -46.11 28.27
C LEU A 761 -1.36 -44.91 28.80
N GLY A 762 -1.92 -43.71 28.66
CA GLY A 762 -1.32 -42.46 29.17
C GLY A 762 -1.97 -41.93 30.46
N SER A 763 -3.19 -42.36 30.77
CA SER A 763 -3.96 -41.87 31.93
C SER A 763 -3.99 -42.90 33.07
N ALA A 764 -3.86 -42.42 34.31
CA ALA A 764 -3.99 -43.23 35.51
C ALA A 764 -5.37 -43.91 35.61
N ASP A 765 -6.45 -43.23 35.20
CA ASP A 765 -7.80 -43.77 35.24
C ASP A 765 -8.01 -44.92 34.24
N LEU A 766 -7.31 -44.87 33.11
CA LEU A 766 -7.34 -45.94 32.11
C LEU A 766 -6.47 -47.13 32.55
N ALA A 767 -5.32 -46.86 33.16
CA ALA A 767 -4.51 -47.90 33.79
C ALA A 767 -5.27 -48.61 34.92
N ASP A 768 -6.03 -47.85 35.72
CA ASP A 768 -6.93 -48.40 36.73
C ASP A 768 -8.03 -49.27 36.09
N PHE A 769 -8.65 -48.81 35.01
CA PHE A 769 -9.62 -49.62 34.27
C PHE A 769 -9.02 -50.96 33.79
N TYR A 770 -7.85 -50.96 33.18
CA TYR A 770 -7.23 -52.19 32.70
C TYR A 770 -6.84 -53.16 33.82
N ASN A 771 -6.32 -52.64 34.93
CA ASN A 771 -5.77 -53.47 36.00
C ASN A 771 -6.83 -53.88 37.05
N ASN A 772 -7.84 -53.05 37.28
CA ASN A 772 -8.77 -53.19 38.40
C ASN A 772 -10.25 -53.37 37.98
N ARG A 773 -10.63 -53.12 36.71
CA ARG A 773 -12.00 -53.41 36.26
C ARG A 773 -12.24 -54.92 36.25
N ILE A 774 -13.07 -55.39 37.17
CA ILE A 774 -13.48 -56.79 37.23
C ILE A 774 -14.49 -57.07 36.11
N CYS A 775 -14.14 -57.99 35.21
CA CYS A 775 -15.00 -58.52 34.16
C CYS A 775 -15.62 -59.83 34.62
N HIS A 776 -16.93 -59.94 34.51
CA HIS A 776 -17.65 -61.20 34.71
C HIS A 776 -17.73 -61.93 33.38
N PHE A 777 -17.51 -63.24 33.39
CA PHE A 777 -17.59 -64.06 32.20
C PHE A 777 -17.98 -65.50 32.56
N VAL A 778 -18.56 -66.20 31.61
CA VAL A 778 -19.03 -67.58 31.80
C VAL A 778 -18.08 -68.56 31.14
N VAL A 779 -17.67 -69.59 31.87
CA VAL A 779 -16.86 -70.69 31.32
C VAL A 779 -17.66 -71.98 31.41
N PRO A 780 -17.77 -72.76 30.32
CA PRO A 780 -18.33 -74.09 30.40
C PRO A 780 -17.34 -75.02 31.11
N ILE A 781 -17.73 -75.58 32.26
CA ILE A 781 -16.94 -76.56 33.02
C ILE A 781 -17.82 -77.80 33.22
N ALA A 782 -17.43 -78.90 32.59
CA ALA A 782 -18.24 -80.12 32.53
C ALA A 782 -19.66 -79.79 32.01
N ASP A 783 -20.70 -80.10 32.79
CA ASP A 783 -22.11 -79.91 32.44
C ASP A 783 -22.72 -78.57 32.90
N THR A 784 -21.92 -77.66 33.47
CA THR A 784 -22.42 -76.39 34.03
C THR A 784 -21.67 -75.17 33.51
N TRP A 785 -22.37 -74.03 33.47
CA TRP A 785 -21.76 -72.73 33.25
C TRP A 785 -21.28 -72.18 34.60
N VAL A 786 -19.98 -71.95 34.70
CA VAL A 786 -19.37 -71.38 35.90
C VAL A 786 -19.04 -69.92 35.64
N ASN A 787 -19.67 -69.03 36.39
CA ASN A 787 -19.31 -67.62 36.43
C ASN A 787 -17.91 -67.46 37.02
N ARG A 788 -17.04 -66.77 36.30
CA ARG A 788 -15.70 -66.40 36.76
C ARG A 788 -15.53 -64.88 36.64
N THR A 789 -14.53 -64.40 37.35
CA THR A 789 -14.16 -62.99 37.39
C THR A 789 -12.66 -62.85 37.19
N MET A 790 -12.25 -61.88 36.39
CA MET A 790 -10.84 -61.49 36.24
C MET A 790 -10.75 -60.00 35.88
N ASN A 791 -9.57 -59.39 36.00
CA ASN A 791 -9.42 -58.00 35.55
C ASN A 791 -9.51 -57.91 34.02
N TYR A 792 -9.75 -56.71 33.48
CA TYR A 792 -9.93 -56.52 32.05
C TYR A 792 -8.72 -56.94 31.21
N TRP A 793 -7.51 -56.66 31.70
CA TRP A 793 -6.28 -57.08 31.02
C TRP A 793 -6.20 -58.60 30.84
N GLU A 794 -6.41 -59.35 31.93
CA GLU A 794 -6.46 -60.80 31.93
C GLU A 794 -7.61 -61.31 31.06
N TYR A 795 -8.77 -60.65 31.13
CA TYR A 795 -9.96 -61.02 30.37
C TYR A 795 -9.75 -60.91 28.87
N GLY A 796 -9.19 -59.80 28.37
CA GLY A 796 -8.89 -59.65 26.95
C GLY A 796 -7.89 -60.69 26.44
N ASN A 797 -6.92 -61.06 27.27
CA ASN A 797 -5.94 -62.10 26.95
C ASN A 797 -6.57 -63.50 26.93
N GLU A 798 -7.37 -63.85 27.94
CA GLU A 798 -8.07 -65.13 27.98
C GLU A 798 -9.12 -65.25 26.88
N TYR A 799 -9.85 -64.18 26.59
CA TYR A 799 -10.78 -64.12 25.47
C TYR A 799 -10.08 -64.37 24.14
N SER A 800 -8.93 -63.72 23.90
CA SER A 800 -8.14 -63.93 22.70
C SER A 800 -7.60 -65.36 22.57
N ARG A 801 -7.21 -65.99 23.69
CA ARG A 801 -6.75 -67.40 23.71
C ARG A 801 -7.87 -68.39 23.44
N HIS A 802 -9.03 -68.23 24.09
CA HIS A 802 -10.20 -69.05 23.82
C HIS A 802 -10.65 -68.88 22.36
N PHE A 803 -10.58 -67.66 21.83
CA PHE A 803 -10.86 -67.38 20.43
C PHE A 803 -9.88 -68.08 19.47
N ALA A 804 -8.57 -68.04 19.75
CA ALA A 804 -7.56 -68.76 18.96
C ALA A 804 -7.83 -70.28 18.90
N ARG A 805 -8.20 -70.87 20.04
CA ARG A 805 -8.50 -72.30 20.17
C ARG A 805 -9.86 -72.68 19.57
N ALA A 806 -10.82 -71.77 19.57
CA ALA A 806 -12.09 -71.97 18.89
C ALA A 806 -11.89 -72.10 17.36
N GLY A 807 -10.96 -71.32 16.81
CA GLY A 807 -10.57 -71.41 15.40
C GLY A 807 -9.79 -72.69 15.04
N SER A 808 -9.29 -73.46 16.01
CA SER A 808 -8.58 -74.72 15.75
C SER A 808 -9.48 -75.97 15.82
N ALA A 809 -10.79 -75.79 15.95
CA ALA A 809 -11.74 -76.90 15.96
C ALA A 809 -11.68 -77.68 14.64
N THR A 810 -11.74 -79.01 14.70
CA THR A 810 -11.75 -79.82 13.49
C THR A 810 -13.11 -79.81 12.83
N PHE A 811 -13.13 -80.03 11.51
CA PHE A 811 -14.36 -80.10 10.73
C PHE A 811 -15.35 -81.14 11.26
N GLU A 812 -14.87 -82.32 11.67
CA GLU A 812 -15.73 -83.40 12.19
C GLU A 812 -16.33 -83.04 13.55
N GLU A 813 -15.57 -82.37 14.42
CA GLU A 813 -16.09 -81.86 15.69
C GLU A 813 -17.22 -80.85 15.44
N MET A 814 -17.01 -79.90 14.51
CA MET A 814 -17.98 -78.86 14.18
C MET A 814 -19.21 -79.38 13.42
N LYS A 815 -19.10 -80.53 12.75
CA LYS A 815 -20.22 -81.19 12.06
C LYS A 815 -21.24 -81.78 13.04
N SER A 816 -20.80 -82.18 14.24
CA SER A 816 -21.68 -82.79 15.24
C SER A 816 -22.54 -81.76 15.99
N LEU A 817 -23.86 -81.97 15.99
CA LEU A 817 -24.86 -81.04 16.54
C LEU A 817 -24.94 -81.04 18.08
N ASP A 818 -24.22 -81.95 18.74
CA ASP A 818 -24.23 -82.04 20.19
C ASP A 818 -23.39 -80.90 20.79
N MET A 819 -24.12 -79.86 21.18
CA MET A 819 -23.62 -78.69 21.91
C MET A 819 -24.05 -78.77 23.39
N ARG A 820 -24.50 -79.94 23.86
CA ARG A 820 -24.81 -80.14 25.27
C ARG A 820 -23.50 -80.18 26.05
N LEU A 821 -23.46 -79.43 27.15
CA LEU A 821 -22.29 -79.30 28.01
C LEU A 821 -21.73 -80.65 28.50
N VAL A 822 -22.60 -81.63 28.75
CA VAL A 822 -22.25 -82.95 29.30
C VAL A 822 -21.21 -83.71 28.46
N ASN A 823 -21.17 -83.51 27.14
CA ASN A 823 -20.27 -84.22 26.20
C ASN A 823 -19.49 -83.26 25.28
N ILE A 824 -19.22 -82.03 25.74
CA ILE A 824 -18.60 -81.01 24.90
C ILE A 824 -17.08 -81.26 24.73
N SER A 825 -16.57 -81.20 23.50
CA SER A 825 -15.11 -81.21 23.27
C SER A 825 -14.47 -79.92 23.79
N ALA A 826 -13.17 -79.94 24.07
CA ALA A 826 -12.46 -78.75 24.57
C ALA A 826 -12.57 -77.58 23.58
N GLU A 827 -12.56 -77.87 22.29
CA GLU A 827 -12.68 -76.93 21.18
C GLU A 827 -14.09 -76.33 21.14
N LYS A 828 -15.14 -77.16 21.25
CA LYS A 828 -16.53 -76.70 21.35
C LYS A 828 -16.78 -75.85 22.59
N ALA A 829 -16.15 -76.19 23.71
CA ALA A 829 -16.19 -75.39 24.92
C ALA A 829 -15.59 -73.98 24.69
N ASN A 830 -14.51 -73.86 23.91
CA ASN A 830 -13.94 -72.57 23.52
C ASN A 830 -14.89 -71.77 22.60
N ILE A 831 -15.56 -72.43 21.67
CA ILE A 831 -16.54 -71.79 20.76
C ILE A 831 -17.72 -71.23 21.56
N HIS A 832 -18.25 -72.03 22.49
CA HIS A 832 -19.30 -71.62 23.41
C HIS A 832 -18.86 -70.45 24.31
N PHE A 833 -17.64 -70.51 24.84
CA PHE A 833 -17.06 -69.41 25.60
C PHE A 833 -17.05 -68.12 24.76
N VAL A 834 -16.58 -68.17 23.51
CA VAL A 834 -16.53 -66.97 22.67
C VAL A 834 -17.94 -66.45 22.43
N PHE A 835 -18.88 -67.25 21.94
CA PHE A 835 -20.24 -66.80 21.64
C PHE A 835 -20.96 -66.16 22.83
N GLU A 836 -20.95 -66.83 23.98
CA GLU A 836 -21.64 -66.33 25.17
C GLU A 836 -20.99 -65.03 25.67
N ASN A 837 -19.66 -64.97 25.66
CA ASN A 837 -18.96 -63.82 26.22
C ASN A 837 -18.78 -62.66 25.25
N THR A 838 -18.79 -62.84 23.92
CA THR A 838 -18.67 -61.73 22.96
C THR A 838 -19.73 -60.68 23.20
N HIS A 839 -21.00 -61.10 23.24
CA HIS A 839 -22.14 -60.19 23.33
C HIS A 839 -22.47 -59.77 24.76
N HIS A 840 -22.37 -60.68 25.73
CA HIS A 840 -22.78 -60.39 27.10
C HIS A 840 -21.71 -59.65 27.91
N ASN A 841 -20.43 -59.85 27.60
CA ASN A 841 -19.33 -59.39 28.46
C ASN A 841 -18.28 -58.56 27.71
N TYR A 842 -17.77 -59.02 26.57
CA TYR A 842 -16.67 -58.37 25.84
C TYR A 842 -17.08 -57.05 25.20
N ILE A 843 -18.15 -57.02 24.40
CA ILE A 843 -18.63 -55.79 23.73
C ILE A 843 -19.04 -54.71 24.75
N PRO A 844 -19.84 -55.02 25.79
CA PRO A 844 -20.20 -54.01 26.80
C PRO A 844 -18.98 -53.43 27.53
N THR A 845 -17.96 -54.26 27.82
CA THR A 845 -16.73 -53.78 28.47
C THR A 845 -15.92 -52.86 27.54
N MET A 846 -15.90 -53.15 26.24
CA MET A 846 -15.28 -52.27 25.24
C MET A 846 -16.03 -50.94 25.07
N GLU A 847 -17.36 -50.96 25.15
CA GLU A 847 -18.18 -49.75 25.11
C GLU A 847 -17.96 -48.87 26.35
N GLU A 848 -17.82 -49.49 27.53
CA GLU A 848 -17.44 -48.79 28.75
C GLU A 848 -16.04 -48.15 28.64
N LEU A 849 -15.08 -48.87 28.05
CA LEU A 849 -13.73 -48.35 27.80
C LEU A 849 -13.74 -47.19 26.79
N LEU A 850 -14.51 -47.30 25.70
CA LEU A 850 -14.68 -46.23 24.72
C LEU A 850 -15.30 -44.97 25.34
N SER A 851 -16.33 -45.14 26.18
CA SER A 851 -16.94 -44.03 26.92
C SER A 851 -15.90 -43.30 27.78
N LYS A 852 -14.98 -44.03 28.45
CA LYS A 852 -13.91 -43.41 29.25
C LYS A 852 -12.91 -42.62 28.40
N TYR A 853 -12.60 -43.09 27.19
CA TYR A 853 -11.77 -42.34 26.26
C TYR A 853 -12.50 -41.07 25.77
N GLU A 854 -13.78 -41.17 25.43
CA GLU A 854 -14.61 -40.04 25.02
C GLU A 854 -14.76 -38.99 26.13
N ASP A 855 -14.96 -39.42 27.38
CA ASP A 855 -15.03 -38.52 28.55
C ASP A 855 -13.72 -37.76 28.76
N ASN A 856 -12.57 -38.41 28.59
CA ASN A 856 -11.26 -37.76 28.67
C ASN A 856 -11.10 -36.71 27.56
N VAL A 857 -11.49 -37.02 26.32
CA VAL A 857 -11.45 -36.07 25.20
C VAL A 857 -12.43 -34.91 25.42
N ALA A 858 -13.63 -35.19 25.94
CA ALA A 858 -14.65 -34.18 26.23
C ALA A 858 -14.22 -33.23 27.36
N SER A 859 -13.62 -33.75 28.43
CA SER A 859 -13.09 -32.94 29.54
C SER A 859 -12.01 -31.96 29.06
N LEU A 860 -11.16 -32.39 28.13
CA LEU A 860 -10.13 -31.55 27.52
C LEU A 860 -10.73 -30.54 26.54
N GLY A 861 -11.73 -30.94 25.75
CA GLY A 861 -12.49 -30.03 24.90
C GLY A 861 -13.16 -28.91 25.71
N ASN A 862 -13.65 -29.22 26.91
CA ASN A 862 -14.18 -28.23 27.85
C ASN A 862 -13.08 -27.29 28.37
N LEU A 863 -11.89 -27.82 28.70
CA LEU A 863 -10.74 -26.99 29.11
C LEU A 863 -10.26 -26.04 27.99
N ALA A 864 -10.20 -26.54 26.75
CA ALA A 864 -9.87 -25.73 25.57
C ALA A 864 -10.92 -24.63 25.33
N SER A 865 -12.21 -24.99 25.42
CA SER A 865 -13.32 -24.03 25.33
C SER A 865 -13.25 -22.96 26.42
N GLN A 866 -12.99 -23.35 27.67
CA GLN A 866 -12.79 -22.41 28.78
C GLN A 866 -11.57 -21.50 28.56
N SER A 867 -10.48 -22.03 28.02
CA SER A 867 -9.28 -21.25 27.68
C SER A 867 -9.56 -20.21 26.60
N VAL A 868 -10.30 -20.58 25.55
CA VAL A 868 -10.76 -19.65 24.51
C VAL A 868 -11.67 -18.57 25.11
N GLN A 869 -12.60 -18.94 26.00
CA GLN A 869 -13.46 -17.97 26.68
C GLN A 869 -12.66 -16.98 27.53
N VAL A 870 -11.61 -17.44 28.23
CA VAL A 870 -10.70 -16.56 29.00
C VAL A 870 -9.94 -15.63 28.07
N ILE A 871 -9.42 -16.10 26.94
CA ILE A 871 -8.75 -15.27 25.93
C ILE A 871 -9.71 -14.20 25.37
N VAL A 872 -10.93 -14.60 25.01
CA VAL A 872 -11.96 -13.68 24.53
C VAL A 872 -12.27 -12.65 25.60
N ALA A 873 -12.44 -13.06 26.86
CA ALA A 873 -12.68 -12.15 27.98
C ALA A 873 -11.52 -11.16 28.20
N ILE A 874 -10.27 -11.61 28.14
CA ILE A 874 -9.08 -10.74 28.24
C ILE A 874 -9.06 -9.76 27.08
N ASN A 875 -9.26 -10.22 25.84
CA ASN A 875 -9.27 -9.36 24.66
C ASN A 875 -10.44 -8.36 24.70
N SER A 876 -11.63 -8.77 25.13
CA SER A 876 -12.77 -7.88 25.34
C SER A 876 -12.50 -6.86 26.44
N LEU A 877 -11.91 -7.26 27.56
CA LEU A 877 -11.48 -6.34 28.63
C LEU A 877 -10.45 -5.35 28.10
N LEU A 878 -9.53 -5.78 27.24
CA LEU A 878 -8.50 -4.96 26.61
C LEU A 878 -9.12 -3.92 25.66
N VAL A 879 -10.10 -4.32 24.85
CA VAL A 879 -10.89 -3.42 24.01
C VAL A 879 -11.70 -2.44 24.85
N ILE A 880 -12.30 -2.88 25.95
CA ILE A 880 -13.04 -2.01 26.88
C ILE A 880 -12.09 -1.02 27.56
N LEU A 881 -10.91 -1.44 28.02
CA LEU A 881 -9.90 -0.58 28.63
C LEU A 881 -9.34 0.43 27.63
N MET A 882 -9.06 0.00 26.38
CA MET A 882 -8.68 0.90 25.29
C MET A 882 -9.78 1.92 25.01
N SER A 883 -11.04 1.46 24.92
CA SER A 883 -12.19 2.32 24.66
C SER A 883 -12.43 3.29 25.82
N PHE A 884 -12.34 2.85 27.07
CA PHE A 884 -12.44 3.68 28.26
C PHE A 884 -11.29 4.69 28.32
N PHE A 885 -10.06 4.27 28.01
CA PHE A 885 -8.92 5.17 27.97
C PHE A 885 -9.09 6.22 26.88
N VAL A 886 -9.55 5.84 25.68
CA VAL A 886 -9.87 6.79 24.61
C VAL A 886 -11.02 7.70 25.03
N ILE A 887 -12.14 7.17 25.51
CA ILE A 887 -13.32 7.93 25.93
C ILE A 887 -13.06 8.82 27.15
N ARG A 888 -12.10 8.51 28.02
CA ARG A 888 -11.76 9.35 29.18
C ARG A 888 -10.69 10.39 28.83
N THR A 889 -9.65 9.97 28.12
CA THR A 889 -8.46 10.80 27.87
C THR A 889 -8.66 11.71 26.66
N LEU A 890 -9.39 11.24 25.64
CA LEU A 890 -9.67 12.03 24.43
C LEU A 890 -10.58 13.22 24.74
N PRO A 891 -11.68 13.14 25.52
CA PRO A 891 -12.48 14.30 25.86
C PRO A 891 -11.82 15.26 26.84
N ALA A 892 -10.94 14.81 27.72
CA ALA A 892 -10.14 15.70 28.56
C ALA A 892 -9.13 16.49 27.71
N SER A 893 -8.46 15.80 26.78
CA SER A 893 -7.53 16.42 25.83
C SER A 893 -8.26 17.32 24.83
N LEU A 894 -9.44 16.89 24.36
CA LEU A 894 -10.31 17.66 23.48
C LEU A 894 -10.96 18.83 24.22
N LYS A 895 -11.35 18.74 25.50
CA LYS A 895 -11.83 19.91 26.28
C LYS A 895 -10.71 20.92 26.54
N ALA A 896 -9.47 20.46 26.76
CA ALA A 896 -8.31 21.33 26.85
C ALA A 896 -8.03 22.04 25.50
N LEU A 897 -8.14 21.32 24.40
CA LEU A 897 -8.07 21.87 23.04
C LEU A 897 -9.28 22.75 22.68
N GLN A 898 -10.48 22.38 23.10
CA GLN A 898 -11.75 22.98 22.72
C GLN A 898 -12.08 24.21 23.54
N SER A 899 -11.68 24.30 24.81
CA SER A 899 -11.80 25.56 25.59
C SER A 899 -10.92 26.67 25.01
N ARG A 900 -9.74 26.31 24.46
CA ARG A 900 -8.83 27.26 23.81
C ARG A 900 -9.11 27.47 22.33
N ALA A 901 -9.60 26.44 21.63
CA ALA A 901 -10.17 26.57 20.30
C ALA A 901 -11.51 27.31 20.32
N LEU A 902 -12.26 27.32 21.44
CA LEU A 902 -13.36 28.26 21.66
C LEU A 902 -12.83 29.68 21.86
N GLY A 903 -11.66 29.87 22.48
CA GLY A 903 -10.97 31.17 22.48
C GLY A 903 -10.66 31.65 21.06
N CYS A 904 -10.10 30.77 20.22
CA CYS A 904 -9.86 31.06 18.80
C CYS A 904 -11.15 31.18 17.98
N SER A 905 -12.17 30.37 18.26
CA SER A 905 -13.45 30.39 17.56
C SER A 905 -14.32 31.57 17.99
N PHE A 906 -14.20 32.03 19.24
CA PHE A 906 -14.82 33.25 19.75
C PHE A 906 -14.14 34.49 19.13
N ALA A 907 -12.82 34.45 19.00
CA ALA A 907 -12.07 35.44 18.22
C ALA A 907 -12.48 35.46 16.74
N LEU A 908 -12.78 34.29 16.15
CA LEU A 908 -13.27 34.15 14.77
C LEU A 908 -14.78 34.41 14.61
N SER A 909 -15.57 34.38 15.68
CA SER A 909 -17.02 34.62 15.66
C SER A 909 -17.41 36.05 16.05
N LEU A 910 -16.45 36.89 16.43
CA LEU A 910 -16.69 38.31 16.65
C LEU A 910 -17.22 38.93 15.34
N PRO A 911 -18.42 39.57 15.37
CA PRO A 911 -19.00 40.18 14.18
C PRO A 911 -18.00 41.16 13.56
N ARG A 912 -17.86 41.11 12.24
CA ARG A 912 -16.90 41.88 11.43
C ARG A 912 -16.75 43.36 11.83
N ASN A 913 -17.84 44.00 12.22
CA ASN A 913 -17.87 45.41 12.62
C ASN A 913 -17.24 45.67 14.00
N VAL A 914 -17.23 44.66 14.88
CA VAL A 914 -16.61 44.71 16.21
C VAL A 914 -15.10 44.50 16.09
N CYS A 915 -14.65 43.53 15.29
CA CYS A 915 -13.22 43.36 14.99
C CYS A 915 -12.60 44.61 14.36
N LEU A 916 -13.30 45.26 13.42
CA LEU A 916 -12.86 46.53 12.83
C LEU A 916 -12.77 47.66 13.85
N ARG A 917 -13.72 47.76 14.80
CA ARG A 917 -13.67 48.76 15.87
C ARG A 917 -12.55 48.49 16.88
N ILE A 918 -12.33 47.23 17.25
CA ILE A 918 -11.24 46.83 18.15
C ILE A 918 -9.88 47.06 17.49
N PHE A 919 -9.74 46.73 16.21
CA PHE A 919 -8.50 46.96 15.46
C PHE A 919 -8.21 48.46 15.31
N LYS A 920 -9.22 49.27 14.98
CA LYS A 920 -9.08 50.73 14.93
C LYS A 920 -8.73 51.32 16.29
N HIS A 921 -9.35 50.82 17.36
CA HIS A 921 -9.04 51.23 18.73
C HIS A 921 -7.61 50.83 19.14
N TYR A 922 -7.13 49.67 18.69
CA TYR A 922 -5.75 49.24 18.90
C TYR A 922 -4.75 50.09 18.12
N GLU A 923 -5.03 50.43 16.86
CA GLU A 923 -4.21 51.39 16.10
C GLU A 923 -4.17 52.76 16.78
N ASP A 924 -5.30 53.25 17.28
CA ASP A 924 -5.36 54.50 18.05
C ASP A 924 -4.52 54.40 19.35
N ILE A 925 -4.54 53.26 20.05
CA ILE A 925 -3.73 53.01 21.25
C ILE A 925 -2.24 52.92 20.92
N VAL A 926 -1.85 52.23 19.84
CA VAL A 926 -0.45 52.14 19.40
C VAL A 926 0.07 53.49 18.94
N LEU A 927 -0.77 54.28 18.27
CA LEU A 927 -0.45 55.65 17.89
C LEU A 927 -0.27 56.53 19.14
N GLN A 928 -1.15 56.40 20.14
CA GLN A 928 -1.01 57.10 21.42
C GLN A 928 0.24 56.68 22.19
N MET A 929 0.58 55.38 22.21
CA MET A 929 1.83 54.92 22.85
C MET A 929 3.06 55.49 22.15
N ARG A 930 3.08 55.55 20.81
CA ARG A 930 4.17 56.22 20.08
C ARG A 930 4.27 57.70 20.39
N ILE A 931 3.14 58.40 20.47
CA ILE A 931 3.13 59.82 20.84
C ILE A 931 3.70 60.01 22.26
N ILE A 932 3.36 59.13 23.20
CA ILE A 932 3.89 59.18 24.57
C ILE A 932 5.39 58.86 24.60
N GLU A 933 5.86 57.86 23.84
CA GLU A 933 7.29 57.54 23.72
C GLU A 933 8.07 58.70 23.09
N ASP A 934 7.52 59.36 22.08
CA ASP A 934 8.12 60.53 21.43
C ASP A 934 8.14 61.74 22.39
N GLU A 935 7.10 61.93 23.20
CA GLU A 935 7.04 62.97 24.24
C GLU A 935 8.02 62.69 25.40
N GLU A 936 8.17 61.44 25.84
CA GLU A 936 9.16 61.04 26.85
C GLU A 936 10.59 61.21 26.33
N MET A 937 10.87 60.84 25.07
CA MET A 937 12.16 61.09 24.44
C MET A 937 12.46 62.59 24.34
N ALA A 938 11.47 63.41 23.96
CA ALA A 938 11.64 64.85 23.92
C ALA A 938 11.89 65.45 25.32
N ALA A 939 11.21 64.96 26.35
CA ALA A 939 11.41 65.38 27.73
C ALA A 939 12.80 64.97 28.27
N GLN A 940 13.29 63.77 27.93
CA GLN A 940 14.64 63.33 28.27
C GLN A 940 15.71 64.18 27.59
N MET A 941 15.54 64.53 26.31
CA MET A 941 16.48 65.43 25.63
C MET A 941 16.55 66.80 26.30
N ILE A 942 15.42 67.37 26.74
CA ILE A 942 15.39 68.64 27.48
C ILE A 942 16.05 68.49 28.86
N GLN A 943 15.89 67.36 29.53
CA GLN A 943 16.50 67.10 30.83
C GLN A 943 18.01 66.91 30.73
N ASP A 944 18.48 66.24 29.67
CA ASP A 944 19.90 66.07 29.37
C ASP A 944 20.56 67.40 28.97
N ASP A 945 19.89 68.25 28.19
CA ASP A 945 20.38 69.61 27.89
C ASP A 945 20.52 70.46 29.16
N ASN A 946 19.56 70.39 30.10
CA ASN A 946 19.64 71.10 31.37
C ASN A 946 20.72 70.53 32.33
N LEU A 947 21.01 69.22 32.24
CA LEU A 947 22.12 68.59 32.96
C LEU A 947 23.48 68.95 32.35
N HIS A 948 23.53 69.18 31.04
CA HIS A 948 24.74 69.62 30.36
C HIS A 948 25.07 71.09 30.68
N ASP A 949 24.06 71.96 30.80
CA ASP A 949 24.25 73.35 31.24
C ASP A 949 24.61 73.47 32.73
N ASN A 950 24.08 72.62 33.61
CA ASN A 950 24.45 72.63 35.03
C ASN A 950 25.85 72.07 35.30
N ASN A 951 26.35 71.13 34.49
CA ASN A 951 27.72 70.60 34.62
C ASN A 951 28.79 71.54 34.04
N MET A 952 28.44 72.64 33.39
CA MET A 952 29.40 73.68 32.99
C MET A 952 29.71 74.70 34.10
N HIS A 953 29.06 74.61 35.28
CA HIS A 953 29.25 75.57 36.38
C HIS A 953 29.87 75.04 37.67
N GLU A 954 30.24 73.76 37.77
CA GLU A 954 30.98 73.24 38.92
C GLU A 954 32.31 72.61 38.50
N GLY A 955 33.42 73.21 38.96
CA GLY A 955 34.69 72.50 39.07
C GLY A 955 35.95 73.21 38.58
N SER A 956 36.15 74.49 38.96
CA SER A 956 37.50 75.08 38.99
C SER A 956 38.05 75.02 40.42
N ALA A 957 38.93 74.07 40.71
CA ALA A 957 39.92 74.21 41.79
C ALA A 957 41.15 73.30 41.55
N PRO A 958 42.38 73.76 41.86
CA PRO A 958 43.63 73.17 41.39
C PRO A 958 44.36 72.36 42.47
N GLY A 959 45.15 71.36 42.09
CA GLY A 959 46.15 70.83 43.02
C GLY A 959 46.82 69.50 42.69
N SER A 960 48.02 69.61 42.13
CA SER A 960 49.23 68.80 42.37
C SER A 960 49.47 67.46 41.63
N PRO A 961 50.76 67.13 41.32
CA PRO A 961 51.17 66.09 40.38
C PRO A 961 52.01 64.97 41.08
N PRO A 962 52.84 64.18 40.38
CA PRO A 962 52.50 63.06 39.50
C PRO A 962 53.11 61.74 40.02
N GLU A 963 52.59 60.56 39.66
CA GLU A 963 53.46 59.37 39.69
C GLU A 963 53.12 58.27 38.68
N ARG A 964 54.21 57.63 38.26
CA ARG A 964 54.46 56.78 37.10
C ARG A 964 54.09 55.31 37.32
N ARG A 965 53.90 54.62 36.18
CA ARG A 965 54.03 53.14 35.95
C ARG A 965 52.94 52.32 36.63
N GLY A 966 52.33 51.31 36.03
CA GLY A 966 52.65 50.50 34.86
C GLY A 966 52.24 49.06 35.19
N GLY A 967 51.83 48.28 34.18
CA GLY A 967 51.90 46.83 34.24
C GLY A 967 50.63 46.06 34.63
N SER A 968 50.02 45.48 33.60
CA SER A 968 49.80 44.02 33.43
C SER A 968 48.82 43.23 34.29
N SER A 969 48.30 42.21 33.59
CA SER A 969 47.83 40.89 34.01
C SER A 969 46.40 40.74 34.54
N SER A 970 45.61 40.14 33.64
CA SER A 970 44.50 39.21 33.76
C SER A 970 44.61 38.16 34.91
N PRO A 971 43.61 37.26 35.03
CA PRO A 971 42.52 37.16 36.04
C PRO A 971 42.86 36.06 37.11
N PRO A 972 41.95 35.56 38.00
CA PRO A 972 40.89 34.61 37.61
C PRO A 972 39.66 34.48 38.57
N GLU A 973 38.72 33.66 38.08
CA GLU A 973 37.75 32.76 38.71
C GLU A 973 37.59 32.58 40.25
N MET A 974 36.30 32.39 40.58
CA MET A 974 35.68 31.32 41.39
C MET A 974 35.29 31.50 42.88
N GLU A 975 34.18 30.79 43.19
CA GLU A 975 33.52 30.48 44.48
C GLU A 975 32.70 31.62 45.12
N GLY A 976 31.50 31.41 45.70
CA GLY A 976 30.69 30.24 46.04
C GLY A 976 29.63 30.65 47.10
N GLY A 977 28.61 29.81 47.33
CA GLY A 977 27.69 29.88 48.49
C GLY A 977 26.23 30.21 48.13
N SER A 978 25.23 29.31 48.22
CA SER A 978 24.69 28.47 49.32
C SER A 978 23.49 29.11 50.05
N GLY A 979 22.40 28.35 50.16
CA GLY A 979 21.21 28.61 51.00
C GLY A 979 19.95 28.85 50.17
N ARG A 980 18.77 28.25 50.42
CA ARG A 980 18.25 27.66 51.66
C ARG A 980 16.94 26.90 51.35
N ALA A 981 16.80 25.75 51.99
CA ALA A 981 15.61 25.11 52.57
C ALA A 981 14.21 25.14 51.89
N SER A 982 13.68 23.92 51.75
CA SER A 982 12.26 23.50 51.74
C SER A 982 11.47 23.97 52.99
N PRO A 983 10.14 23.80 53.14
CA PRO A 983 9.36 22.53 53.04
C PRO A 983 8.06 22.70 52.22
N GLY A 984 7.22 21.72 51.88
CA GLY A 984 7.06 20.33 52.26
C GLY A 984 5.57 19.96 52.10
N MET A 985 5.33 18.64 52.09
CA MET A 985 4.06 17.92 52.28
C MET A 985 3.19 17.55 51.07
N SER A 986 2.92 16.25 51.09
CA SER A 986 2.18 15.34 50.24
C SER A 986 0.66 15.37 50.48
N GLY A 987 -0.07 15.03 49.42
CA GLY A 987 -1.40 14.45 49.40
C GLY A 987 -1.57 13.71 48.09
#